data_AF-A0A199UGD7-F1
#
_entry.id   AF-A0A199UGD7-F1
#
_cell.length_a   1.000
_cell.length_b   1.000
_cell.length_c   1.000
_cell.angle_alpha   90.00
_cell.angle_beta   90.00
_cell.angle_gamma   90.00
#
_symmetry.space_group_name_H-M   'P 1'
#
loop_
_entity.id
_entity.type
_entity.pdbx_description
1 polymer ?
#
loop_
_entity_poly.entity_id
_entity_poly.type
_entity_poly.pdbx_seq_one_letter_code
_entity_poly.pdbx_strand_id
1 'polypeptide(L)'
;MDPGGGVDFPAAVAMDFPAEAPSSSSSAAEPAKVPRRLRRRLLAARSGSASSVGEIEAKLREADLRRQERKRLARLDELRVAAKIGIKTRFEEERKELDARVESRARQAEANRLRLLNAYMQRRAALKERTARCLIERLVRENKYKECVYSAILQKRAAAEKKRMGLLEAEKRRAQARVIQARCIAKFIFNKRELERRKMKQELENRLQRAKRQRAEYLRLKGSPHSCAHSNWISHGDLLARKLASCWRKFVTSKGTTFTLTRAYEDLGINENSVKSIPFEQLALLIESPIVLQTTKALLDRLESRFLLSQSSNLSTPENIDHLLKHLTSSPNKRVPAGKAKARGITEKTARSSKENKLLRYPMRAVLCAYMILGHPNAVFSEHGKRESLLIESAINFVQEFGLLVTIILDGPNSGHQKTFRSQLAAFDAAWRAYLYRFVIWKVKDAKSLEKDLVRAACELELSMMRACKLTSEGKECDISHDMNAMQTQVIEGQKLPREKVQHLSGNAGIEQIEFSLSNTRSECFEVNSSVPEEHSSANIEKFSIVRSLFGSASSPQNSSTDTEVVDMQSNQTIGKRSPAENELLVNEIVHGNDDASPDNLDVGGTDEIIKAKVKETMEKAFWDGVVDSMKGDKPDYSRILGLVKEVRDELCDLAPQSWREEITNSIDLDILSQILESGFEDPYYLRKVLEYSLAMLQKLSAPANEVEMRKAHEKLLSELVEISLSNDGKQSMCIVSMIKGLQFILEEIQELKREVSKARIQLLEPIIKGSAGLEYLQTAFAERYGPPSDAAISLPLTVQWISSLKNTVEEEWDEHLESLSALLTDQGQPLVTTLRTGGRISRKEALPHVNTPGNNELPECDGEKVDLMVRLGLLKLASGVEGVTMQSVPETFKLNASRLRSIQSRYQQIIIITTSILVLRQILISESAIIPATDLERLISEFVQKLRVLLLSNAANAGVEEIAGTMASCLNDLFPEAKLQSTKEVMARMLIKSLQSGDAVFEKVSRSVYLAVRAVVLRGGGGDGDGQKLADAALRRVGAGMLTDQVAKAAEILVKMATISGWVHGPWYRSLL
;
A
#
# COMPACT_ATOMS: atom_id res chain seq x y z
N MET A 1 -23.65 20.89 -43.49
CA MET A 1 -25.06 21.29 -43.42
C MET A 1 -25.41 21.42 -41.95
N ASP A 2 -26.19 22.46 -41.64
CA ASP A 2 -26.47 23.11 -40.35
C ASP A 2 -25.29 23.78 -39.61
N PRO A 3 -25.25 25.13 -39.60
CA PRO A 3 -24.61 25.91 -38.56
C PRO A 3 -25.64 26.79 -37.81
N GLY A 4 -25.69 26.65 -36.49
CA GLY A 4 -26.46 27.52 -35.60
C GLY A 4 -25.64 27.89 -34.38
N GLY A 5 -25.67 29.19 -34.03
CA GLY A 5 -24.99 29.80 -32.87
C GLY A 5 -23.76 30.59 -33.31
N GLY A 6 -23.74 31.92 -33.41
CA GLY A 6 -24.45 32.92 -32.60
C GLY A 6 -23.50 33.43 -31.52
N VAL A 7 -22.68 34.43 -31.85
CA VAL A 7 -21.94 35.25 -30.88
C VAL A 7 -21.86 36.69 -31.40
N ASP A 8 -22.41 37.59 -30.60
CA ASP A 8 -22.45 39.04 -30.76
C ASP A 8 -21.06 39.68 -30.75
N PHE A 9 -20.88 40.74 -31.54
CA PHE A 9 -19.89 41.81 -31.29
C PHE A 9 -20.51 43.18 -31.58
N PRO A 10 -20.09 44.23 -30.85
CA PRO A 10 -20.86 45.45 -30.61
C PRO A 10 -20.78 46.47 -31.75
N ALA A 11 -21.80 47.32 -31.78
CA ALA A 11 -22.04 48.41 -32.72
C ALA A 11 -20.84 49.37 -32.86
N ALA A 12 -20.41 49.57 -34.11
CA ALA A 12 -19.53 50.67 -34.48
C ALA A 12 -20.37 51.95 -34.68
N VAL A 13 -20.00 52.98 -33.92
CA VAL A 13 -20.51 54.35 -33.98
C VAL A 13 -20.24 54.95 -35.36
N ALA A 14 -21.29 55.27 -36.11
CA ALA A 14 -21.21 56.08 -37.32
C ALA A 14 -21.31 57.57 -36.95
N MET A 15 -20.23 58.32 -37.19
CA MET A 15 -20.20 59.78 -37.11
C MET A 15 -20.53 60.33 -38.51
N ASP A 16 -21.80 60.67 -38.73
CA ASP A 16 -22.24 61.43 -39.90
C ASP A 16 -22.09 62.93 -39.63
N PHE A 17 -21.24 63.60 -40.41
CA PHE A 17 -21.19 65.06 -40.52
C PHE A 17 -22.01 65.48 -41.75
N PRO A 18 -23.03 66.36 -41.63
CA PRO A 18 -23.66 66.97 -42.78
C PRO A 18 -22.87 68.21 -43.22
N ALA A 19 -22.38 68.20 -44.46
CA ALA A 19 -21.81 69.38 -45.11
C ALA A 19 -22.92 70.24 -45.72
N GLU A 20 -23.03 71.46 -45.23
CA GLU A 20 -23.93 72.52 -45.70
C GLU A 20 -23.65 72.91 -47.16
N ALA A 21 -24.72 73.04 -47.94
CA ALA A 21 -24.73 73.76 -49.20
C ALA A 21 -25.37 75.15 -48.98
N PRO A 22 -24.71 76.27 -49.31
CA PRO A 22 -25.38 77.57 -49.34
C PRO A 22 -26.01 77.81 -50.71
N SER A 23 -27.33 77.83 -50.74
CA SER A 23 -28.13 78.36 -51.83
C SER A 23 -28.03 79.89 -51.87
N SER A 24 -27.44 80.43 -52.94
CA SER A 24 -27.46 81.85 -53.27
C SER A 24 -28.77 82.24 -53.95
N SER A 25 -29.61 83.05 -53.29
CA SER A 25 -30.66 83.85 -53.92
C SER A 25 -30.49 85.31 -53.49
N SER A 26 -29.79 86.11 -54.31
CA SER A 26 -29.69 87.56 -54.12
C SER A 26 -30.86 88.26 -54.79
N SER A 27 -31.76 88.79 -53.95
CA SER A 27 -32.27 90.16 -53.95
C SER A 27 -32.23 90.94 -55.28
N ALA A 28 -33.43 91.28 -55.74
CA ALA A 28 -33.71 92.36 -56.67
C ALA A 28 -33.19 93.71 -56.13
N ALA A 29 -32.56 94.49 -57.00
CA ALA A 29 -32.15 95.87 -56.76
C ALA A 29 -32.83 96.80 -57.79
N GLU A 30 -33.43 97.85 -57.23
CA GLU A 30 -34.22 98.94 -57.83
C GLU A 30 -33.54 99.76 -58.96
N PRO A 31 -34.33 100.53 -59.74
CA PRO A 31 -33.87 101.21 -60.95
C PRO A 31 -32.93 102.40 -60.70
N ALA A 32 -31.83 102.44 -61.45
CA ALA A 32 -30.84 103.50 -61.39
C ALA A 32 -31.39 104.85 -61.88
N LYS A 33 -31.35 105.83 -60.98
CA LYS A 33 -31.62 107.26 -61.20
C LYS A 33 -30.78 107.86 -62.33
N VAL A 34 -31.44 108.64 -63.18
CA VAL A 34 -30.83 109.48 -64.24
C VAL A 34 -29.70 110.36 -63.65
N PRO A 35 -28.46 110.30 -64.19
CA PRO A 35 -27.32 111.06 -63.68
C PRO A 35 -27.52 112.58 -63.73
N ARG A 36 -27.16 113.29 -62.64
CA ARG A 36 -27.25 114.76 -62.49
C ARG A 36 -26.56 115.56 -63.61
N ARG A 37 -25.60 114.97 -64.33
CA ARG A 37 -24.94 115.58 -65.51
C ARG A 37 -25.89 115.78 -66.70
N LEU A 38 -26.95 114.98 -66.83
CA LEU A 38 -27.96 115.12 -67.89
C LEU A 38 -29.05 116.14 -67.55
N ARG A 39 -29.30 116.43 -66.25
CA ARG A 39 -30.18 117.53 -65.81
C ARG A 39 -29.56 118.92 -66.00
N ARG A 40 -28.22 119.05 -66.02
CA ARG A 40 -27.53 120.34 -66.24
C ARG A 40 -27.26 120.68 -67.71
N ARG A 41 -27.41 119.74 -68.64
CA ARG A 41 -27.24 120.00 -70.09
C ARG A 41 -28.53 120.39 -70.82
N LEU A 42 -29.69 120.32 -70.17
CA LEU A 42 -31.00 120.67 -70.75
C LEU A 42 -31.46 122.11 -70.46
N LEU A 43 -30.71 122.91 -69.69
CA LEU A 43 -31.15 124.25 -69.23
C LEU A 43 -30.14 125.39 -69.46
N ALA A 44 -29.18 125.23 -70.37
CA ALA A 44 -28.31 126.34 -70.79
C ALA A 44 -28.20 126.39 -72.33
N ALA A 45 -29.04 127.28 -72.89
CA ALA A 45 -28.81 128.27 -73.97
C ALA A 45 -27.70 128.01 -75.02
N ARG A 46 -27.79 128.42 -76.29
CA ARG A 46 -28.79 129.04 -77.17
C ARG A 46 -28.06 129.22 -78.52
N SER A 47 -28.84 129.30 -79.61
CA SER A 47 -28.52 129.87 -80.94
C SER A 47 -27.46 129.22 -81.83
N GLY A 48 -27.88 128.83 -83.03
CA GLY A 48 -27.02 128.62 -84.20
C GLY A 48 -27.77 127.97 -85.36
N SER A 49 -28.40 128.81 -86.19
CA SER A 49 -28.82 128.60 -87.59
C SER A 49 -29.56 127.31 -87.99
N ALA A 50 -30.71 127.48 -88.66
CA ALA A 50 -31.42 126.42 -89.35
C ALA A 50 -30.48 125.66 -90.30
N SER A 51 -30.08 124.44 -89.91
CA SER A 51 -29.35 123.52 -90.76
C SER A 51 -30.24 123.12 -91.94
N SER A 52 -29.74 123.33 -93.16
CA SER A 52 -30.38 122.90 -94.41
C SER A 52 -30.73 121.41 -94.35
N VAL A 53 -31.82 121.00 -95.03
CA VAL A 53 -32.29 119.60 -95.12
C VAL A 53 -31.14 118.63 -95.42
N GLY A 54 -30.17 119.04 -96.25
CA GLY A 54 -28.99 118.23 -96.60
C GLY A 54 -28.03 117.92 -95.43
N GLU A 55 -27.88 118.81 -94.44
CA GLU A 55 -27.03 118.57 -93.26
C GLU A 55 -27.70 117.62 -92.25
N ILE A 56 -29.03 117.66 -92.17
CA ILE A 56 -29.83 116.75 -91.34
C ILE A 56 -29.78 115.34 -91.94
N GLU A 57 -29.93 115.22 -93.26
CA GLU A 57 -29.80 113.95 -93.98
C GLU A 57 -28.38 113.36 -93.90
N ALA A 58 -27.33 114.19 -93.92
CA ALA A 58 -25.96 113.72 -93.73
C ALA A 58 -25.72 113.17 -92.31
N LYS A 59 -26.22 113.86 -91.28
CA LYS A 59 -26.15 113.39 -89.88
C LYS A 59 -26.99 112.13 -89.64
N LEU A 60 -28.14 111.99 -90.32
CA LEU A 60 -28.95 110.77 -90.29
C LEU A 60 -28.19 109.60 -90.93
N ARG A 61 -27.59 109.78 -92.11
CA ARG A 61 -26.76 108.77 -92.76
C ARG A 61 -25.55 108.37 -91.91
N GLU A 62 -24.87 109.34 -91.28
CA GLU A 62 -23.76 109.09 -90.38
C GLU A 62 -24.20 108.35 -89.09
N ALA A 63 -25.36 108.70 -88.55
CA ALA A 63 -25.96 107.97 -87.42
C ALA A 63 -26.35 106.54 -87.81
N ASP A 64 -26.84 106.32 -89.03
CA ASP A 64 -27.17 104.98 -89.54
C ASP A 64 -25.92 104.15 -89.81
N LEU A 65 -24.84 104.73 -90.33
CA LEU A 65 -23.53 104.06 -90.41
C LEU A 65 -22.99 103.68 -89.02
N ARG A 66 -23.10 104.57 -88.03
CA ARG A 66 -22.74 104.24 -86.63
C ARG A 66 -23.62 103.13 -86.03
N ARG A 67 -24.91 103.08 -86.38
CA ARG A 67 -25.81 101.99 -85.96
C ARG A 67 -25.43 100.68 -86.64
N GLN A 68 -25.07 100.70 -87.92
CA GLN A 68 -24.59 99.53 -88.65
C GLN A 68 -23.26 99.01 -88.06
N GLU A 69 -22.31 99.89 -87.76
CA GLU A 69 -21.03 99.51 -87.18
C GLU A 69 -21.19 98.97 -85.74
N ARG A 70 -22.07 99.58 -84.93
CA ARG A 70 -22.41 99.04 -83.60
C ARG A 70 -23.09 97.68 -83.69
N LYS A 71 -24.00 97.48 -84.65
CA LYS A 71 -24.61 96.16 -84.91
C LYS A 71 -23.56 95.13 -85.33
N ARG A 72 -22.58 95.52 -86.14
CA ARG A 72 -21.46 94.67 -86.56
C ARG A 72 -20.57 94.27 -85.37
N LEU A 73 -20.20 95.23 -84.53
CA LEU A 73 -19.39 94.97 -83.33
C LEU A 73 -20.12 94.10 -82.31
N ALA A 74 -21.41 94.35 -82.07
CA ALA A 74 -22.23 93.51 -81.20
C ALA A 74 -22.29 92.06 -81.70
N ARG A 75 -22.47 91.84 -83.01
CA ARG A 75 -22.41 90.49 -83.60
C ARG A 75 -21.03 89.83 -83.43
N LEU A 76 -19.94 90.58 -83.57
CA LEU A 76 -18.59 90.04 -83.35
C LEU A 76 -18.34 89.70 -81.87
N ASP A 77 -18.85 90.50 -80.94
CA ASP A 77 -18.77 90.23 -79.51
C ASP A 77 -19.65 89.02 -79.11
N GLU A 78 -20.85 88.90 -79.67
CA GLU A 78 -21.71 87.71 -79.53
C GLU A 78 -20.99 86.43 -80.01
N LEU A 79 -20.33 86.49 -81.16
CA LEU A 79 -19.53 85.37 -81.67
C LEU A 79 -18.33 85.05 -80.77
N ARG A 80 -17.64 86.06 -80.22
CA ARG A 80 -16.53 85.84 -79.27
C ARG A 80 -17.01 85.23 -77.95
N VAL A 81 -18.15 85.67 -77.42
CA VAL A 81 -18.75 85.12 -76.21
C VAL A 81 -19.23 83.69 -76.45
N ALA A 82 -19.90 83.42 -77.57
CA ALA A 82 -20.32 82.08 -77.96
C ALA A 82 -19.11 81.13 -78.12
N ALA A 83 -18.02 81.59 -78.74
CA ALA A 83 -16.78 80.80 -78.84
C ALA A 83 -16.16 80.53 -77.46
N LYS A 84 -16.12 81.53 -76.57
CA LYS A 84 -15.60 81.37 -75.20
C LYS A 84 -16.45 80.40 -74.37
N ILE A 85 -17.77 80.46 -74.50
CA ILE A 85 -18.69 79.52 -73.85
C ILE A 85 -18.46 78.11 -74.41
N GLY A 86 -18.42 77.94 -75.73
CA GLY A 86 -18.18 76.65 -76.38
C GLY A 86 -16.80 76.04 -76.10
N ILE A 87 -15.80 76.85 -75.72
CA ILE A 87 -14.50 76.35 -75.22
C ILE A 87 -14.63 75.89 -73.76
N LYS A 88 -15.30 76.67 -72.91
CA LYS A 88 -15.51 76.30 -71.50
C LYS A 88 -16.32 75.01 -71.36
N THR A 89 -17.41 74.84 -72.13
CA THR A 89 -18.23 73.63 -72.08
C THR A 89 -17.44 72.40 -72.50
N ARG A 90 -16.58 72.52 -73.52
CA ARG A 90 -15.68 71.43 -73.93
C ARG A 90 -14.67 71.06 -72.83
N PHE A 91 -14.06 72.03 -72.18
CA PHE A 91 -13.17 71.75 -71.03
C PHE A 91 -13.91 71.12 -69.85
N GLU A 92 -15.15 71.53 -69.58
CA GLU A 92 -15.99 70.93 -68.54
C GLU A 92 -16.41 69.49 -68.88
N GLU A 93 -16.71 69.20 -70.15
CA GLU A 93 -16.98 67.85 -70.65
C GLU A 93 -15.74 66.95 -70.57
N GLU A 94 -14.57 67.44 -71.00
CA GLU A 94 -13.29 66.72 -70.88
C GLU A 94 -12.96 66.43 -69.41
N ARG A 95 -13.18 67.40 -68.51
CA ARG A 95 -12.96 67.20 -67.07
C ARG A 95 -13.89 66.12 -66.50
N LYS A 96 -15.19 66.15 -66.83
CA LYS A 96 -16.14 65.12 -66.40
C LYS A 96 -15.77 63.74 -66.94
N GLU A 97 -15.29 63.66 -68.18
CA GLU A 97 -14.82 62.40 -68.76
C GLU A 97 -13.56 61.89 -68.04
N LEU A 98 -12.60 62.77 -67.74
CA LEU A 98 -11.40 62.42 -66.99
C LEU A 98 -11.74 61.96 -65.56
N ASP A 99 -12.62 62.67 -64.86
CA ASP A 99 -13.08 62.29 -63.52
C ASP A 99 -13.75 60.90 -63.54
N ALA A 100 -14.62 60.64 -64.53
CA ALA A 100 -15.24 59.33 -64.71
C ALA A 100 -14.21 58.21 -65.02
N ARG A 101 -13.17 58.50 -65.82
CA ARG A 101 -12.08 57.56 -66.10
C ARG A 101 -11.24 57.28 -64.85
N VAL A 102 -10.96 58.28 -64.02
CA VAL A 102 -10.22 58.13 -62.76
C VAL A 102 -11.04 57.30 -61.77
N GLU A 103 -12.33 57.59 -61.60
CA GLU A 103 -13.22 56.80 -60.75
C GLU A 103 -13.32 55.34 -61.22
N SER A 104 -13.46 55.10 -62.52
CA SER A 104 -13.49 53.74 -63.07
C SER A 104 -12.19 52.99 -62.78
N ARG A 105 -11.03 53.64 -62.90
CA ARG A 105 -9.73 53.03 -62.58
C ARG A 105 -9.57 52.77 -61.09
N ALA A 106 -10.05 53.67 -60.22
CA ALA A 106 -10.05 53.47 -58.78
C ALA A 106 -10.91 52.27 -58.37
N ARG A 107 -12.16 52.18 -58.87
CA ARG A 107 -13.04 51.01 -58.64
C ARG A 107 -12.42 49.72 -59.16
N GLN A 108 -11.74 49.76 -60.31
CA GLN A 108 -11.04 48.59 -60.85
C GLN A 108 -9.84 48.18 -59.97
N ALA A 109 -9.08 49.13 -59.44
CA ALA A 109 -7.97 48.87 -58.53
C ALA A 109 -8.46 48.27 -57.20
N GLU A 110 -9.57 48.76 -56.64
CA GLU A 110 -10.21 48.20 -55.46
C GLU A 110 -10.70 46.77 -55.69
N ALA A 111 -11.36 46.51 -56.83
CA ALA A 111 -11.78 45.17 -57.21
C ALA A 111 -10.58 44.21 -57.36
N ASN A 112 -9.47 44.68 -57.92
CA ASN A 112 -8.24 43.89 -58.03
C ASN A 112 -7.61 43.61 -56.65
N ARG A 113 -7.59 44.61 -55.75
CA ARG A 113 -7.12 44.45 -54.37
C ARG A 113 -7.93 43.40 -53.61
N LEU A 114 -9.26 43.46 -53.72
CA LEU A 114 -10.17 42.49 -53.10
C LEU A 114 -9.97 41.08 -53.66
N ARG A 115 -9.80 40.93 -54.99
CA ARG A 115 -9.48 39.62 -55.59
C ARG A 115 -8.17 39.04 -55.06
N LEU A 116 -7.14 39.88 -54.90
CA LEU A 116 -5.84 39.44 -54.40
C LEU A 116 -5.90 39.00 -52.93
N LEU A 117 -6.63 39.76 -52.10
CA LEU A 117 -6.91 39.40 -50.71
C LEU A 117 -7.71 38.09 -50.61
N ASN A 118 -8.75 37.93 -51.41
CA ASN A 118 -9.55 36.70 -51.45
C ASN A 118 -8.70 35.49 -51.89
N ALA A 119 -7.86 35.65 -52.91
CA ALA A 119 -6.95 34.59 -53.35
C ALA A 119 -5.93 34.22 -52.26
N TYR A 120 -5.41 35.21 -51.52
CA TYR A 120 -4.52 34.97 -50.38
C TYR A 120 -5.23 34.22 -49.26
N MET A 121 -6.45 34.64 -48.89
CA MET A 121 -7.26 33.98 -47.86
C MET A 121 -7.59 32.53 -48.24
N GLN A 122 -7.94 32.27 -49.49
CA GLN A 122 -8.17 30.92 -50.01
C GLN A 122 -6.91 30.05 -49.95
N ARG A 123 -5.74 30.59 -50.32
CA ARG A 123 -4.46 29.85 -50.20
C ARG A 123 -4.14 29.52 -48.75
N ARG A 124 -4.36 30.46 -47.83
CA ARG A 124 -4.16 30.25 -46.38
C ARG A 124 -5.13 29.20 -45.83
N ALA A 125 -6.39 29.23 -46.24
CA ALA A 125 -7.39 28.23 -45.87
C ALA A 125 -7.01 26.84 -46.39
N ALA A 126 -6.62 26.74 -47.67
CA ALA A 126 -6.18 25.49 -48.28
C ALA A 126 -4.91 24.91 -47.60
N LEU A 127 -3.98 25.78 -47.19
CA LEU A 127 -2.81 25.34 -46.43
C LEU A 127 -3.21 24.77 -45.07
N LYS A 128 -4.06 25.48 -44.31
CA LYS A 128 -4.58 25.02 -43.01
C LYS A 128 -5.32 23.69 -43.14
N GLU A 129 -6.09 23.52 -44.20
CA GLU A 129 -6.81 22.28 -44.46
C GLU A 129 -5.85 21.12 -44.79
N ARG A 130 -4.83 21.36 -45.62
CA ARG A 130 -3.79 20.37 -45.91
C ARG A 130 -3.01 19.95 -44.67
N THR A 131 -2.64 20.91 -43.81
CA THR A 131 -1.94 20.61 -42.55
C THR A 131 -2.85 19.81 -41.61
N ALA A 132 -4.12 20.17 -41.49
CA ALA A 132 -5.09 19.43 -40.68
C ALA A 132 -5.28 17.99 -41.19
N ARG A 133 -5.44 17.80 -42.51
CA ARG A 133 -5.55 16.45 -43.11
C ARG A 133 -4.30 15.61 -42.86
N CYS A 134 -3.10 16.18 -43.03
CA CYS A 134 -1.84 15.47 -42.77
C CYS A 134 -1.74 15.00 -41.30
N LEU A 135 -2.13 15.85 -40.35
CA LEU A 135 -2.16 15.50 -38.93
C LEU A 135 -3.15 14.38 -38.62
N ILE A 136 -4.36 14.45 -39.18
CA ILE A 136 -5.38 13.39 -39.03
C ILE A 136 -4.87 12.07 -39.61
N GLU A 137 -4.29 12.07 -40.80
CA GLU A 137 -3.73 10.86 -41.39
C GLU A 137 -2.58 10.27 -40.55
N ARG A 138 -1.72 11.13 -39.97
CA ARG A 138 -0.66 10.69 -39.05
C ARG A 138 -1.26 10.00 -37.83
N LEU A 139 -2.26 10.61 -37.20
CA LEU A 139 -2.97 10.05 -36.05
C LEU A 139 -3.61 8.69 -36.39
N VAL A 140 -4.22 8.56 -37.57
CA VAL A 140 -4.78 7.28 -38.04
C VAL A 140 -3.71 6.22 -38.24
N ARG A 141 -2.54 6.56 -38.80
CA ARG A 141 -1.42 5.60 -38.94
C ARG A 141 -0.89 5.15 -37.58
N GLU A 142 -0.72 6.08 -36.64
CA GLU A 142 -0.27 5.77 -35.28
C GLU A 142 -1.27 4.87 -34.54
N ASN A 143 -2.58 5.13 -34.68
CA ASN A 143 -3.62 4.27 -34.10
C ASN A 143 -3.62 2.87 -34.72
N LYS A 144 -3.49 2.75 -36.05
CA LYS A 144 -3.36 1.44 -36.71
C LYS A 144 -2.14 0.67 -36.21
N TYR A 145 -1.00 1.34 -36.03
CA TYR A 145 0.19 0.71 -35.46
C TYR A 145 -0.08 0.19 -34.03
N LYS A 146 -0.71 1.00 -33.18
CA LYS A 146 -1.10 0.58 -31.83
C LYS A 146 -2.02 -0.64 -31.85
N GLU A 147 -3.02 -0.68 -32.73
CA GLU A 147 -3.90 -1.84 -32.92
C GLU A 147 -3.15 -3.10 -33.38
N CYS A 148 -2.18 -2.96 -34.30
CA CYS A 148 -1.31 -4.05 -34.71
C CYS A 148 -0.46 -4.59 -33.54
N VAL A 149 0.06 -3.70 -32.69
CA VAL A 149 0.82 -4.10 -31.50
C VAL A 149 -0.09 -4.83 -30.49
N TYR A 150 -1.29 -4.31 -30.22
CA TYR A 150 -2.25 -4.96 -29.31
C TYR A 150 -2.66 -6.34 -29.81
N SER A 151 -2.97 -6.48 -31.10
CA SER A 151 -3.31 -7.78 -31.69
C SER A 151 -2.14 -8.76 -31.65
N ALA A 152 -0.90 -8.31 -31.89
CA ALA A 152 0.29 -9.14 -31.75
C ALA A 152 0.52 -9.62 -30.31
N ILE A 153 0.30 -8.75 -29.31
CA ILE A 153 0.37 -9.11 -27.89
C ILE A 153 -0.68 -10.17 -27.54
N LEU A 154 -1.93 -9.97 -27.97
CA LEU A 154 -3.02 -10.92 -27.73
C LEU A 154 -2.74 -12.28 -28.40
N GLN A 155 -2.21 -12.30 -29.62
CA GLN A 155 -1.81 -13.52 -30.30
C GLN A 155 -0.68 -14.24 -29.58
N LYS A 156 0.35 -13.52 -29.11
CA LYS A 156 1.45 -14.11 -28.31
C LYS A 156 0.93 -14.69 -27.00
N ARG A 157 0.02 -14.00 -26.32
CA ARG A 157 -0.63 -14.50 -25.09
C ARG A 157 -1.44 -15.78 -25.36
N ALA A 158 -2.28 -15.78 -26.40
CA ALA A 158 -3.06 -16.95 -26.79
C ALA A 158 -2.16 -18.14 -27.19
N ALA A 159 -1.06 -17.89 -27.90
CA ALA A 159 -0.09 -18.92 -28.24
C ALA A 159 0.63 -19.49 -27.00
N ALA A 160 1.02 -18.63 -26.06
CA ALA A 160 1.62 -19.05 -24.80
C ALA A 160 0.65 -19.88 -23.95
N GLU A 161 -0.61 -19.46 -23.88
CA GLU A 161 -1.65 -20.18 -23.15
C GLU A 161 -1.97 -21.54 -23.79
N LYS A 162 -2.05 -21.61 -25.13
CA LYS A 162 -2.19 -22.87 -25.85
C LYS A 162 -1.01 -23.82 -25.59
N LYS A 163 0.23 -23.30 -25.54
CA LYS A 163 1.41 -24.10 -25.18
C LYS A 163 1.33 -24.61 -23.74
N ARG A 164 0.96 -23.75 -22.79
CA ARG A 164 0.77 -24.11 -21.38
C ARG A 164 -0.27 -25.22 -21.23
N MET A 165 -1.43 -25.08 -21.86
CA MET A 165 -2.48 -26.10 -21.86
C MET A 165 -2.02 -27.41 -22.48
N GLY A 166 -1.28 -27.36 -23.59
CA GLY A 166 -0.69 -28.55 -24.22
C GLY A 166 0.28 -29.30 -23.30
N LEU A 167 1.15 -28.59 -22.59
CA LEU A 167 2.08 -29.18 -21.62
C LEU A 167 1.33 -29.83 -20.45
N LEU A 168 0.34 -29.14 -19.89
CA LEU A 168 -0.48 -29.67 -18.80
C LEU A 168 -1.27 -30.91 -19.22
N GLU A 169 -1.85 -30.92 -20.41
CA GLU A 169 -2.53 -32.09 -20.94
C GLU A 169 -1.57 -33.26 -21.17
N ALA A 170 -0.36 -33.00 -21.67
CA ALA A 170 0.66 -34.03 -21.86
C ALA A 170 1.11 -34.64 -20.53
N GLU A 171 1.25 -33.82 -19.48
CA GLU A 171 1.54 -34.28 -18.13
C GLU A 171 0.38 -35.08 -17.52
N LYS A 172 -0.86 -34.60 -17.68
CA LYS A 172 -2.07 -35.33 -17.28
C LYS A 172 -2.15 -36.71 -17.95
N ARG A 173 -1.88 -36.80 -19.26
CA ARG A 173 -1.85 -38.08 -20.00
C ARG A 173 -0.75 -39.00 -19.47
N ARG A 174 0.45 -38.49 -19.19
CA ARG A 174 1.56 -39.27 -18.59
C ARG A 174 1.19 -39.80 -17.20
N ALA A 175 0.58 -38.98 -16.36
CA ALA A 175 0.11 -39.41 -15.04
C ALA A 175 -0.98 -40.49 -15.15
N GLN A 176 -1.96 -40.31 -16.04
CA GLN A 176 -3.01 -41.31 -16.30
C GLN A 176 -2.42 -42.64 -16.78
N ALA A 177 -1.41 -42.62 -17.67
CA ALA A 177 -0.73 -43.83 -18.13
C ALA A 177 -0.04 -44.58 -16.98
N ARG A 178 0.65 -43.87 -16.07
CA ARG A 178 1.26 -44.47 -14.86
C ARG A 178 0.20 -45.12 -13.97
N VAL A 179 -0.95 -44.48 -13.79
CA VAL A 179 -2.06 -45.03 -12.99
C VAL A 179 -2.65 -46.28 -13.63
N ILE A 180 -2.83 -46.28 -14.96
CA ILE A 180 -3.29 -47.45 -15.71
C ILE A 180 -2.28 -48.60 -15.57
N GLN A 181 -0.98 -48.31 -15.70
CA GLN A 181 0.08 -49.29 -15.52
C GLN A 181 0.06 -49.88 -14.10
N ALA A 182 -0.07 -49.04 -13.07
CA ALA A 182 -0.20 -49.47 -11.69
C ALA A 182 -1.44 -50.36 -11.48
N ARG A 183 -2.59 -50.01 -12.08
CA ARG A 183 -3.79 -50.88 -12.06
C ARG A 183 -3.56 -52.21 -12.75
N CYS A 184 -2.89 -52.23 -13.91
CA CYS A 184 -2.58 -53.47 -14.62
C CYS A 184 -1.66 -54.37 -13.79
N ILE A 185 -0.62 -53.80 -13.18
CA ILE A 185 0.28 -54.53 -12.28
C ILE A 185 -0.48 -55.06 -11.06
N ALA A 186 -1.34 -54.24 -10.45
CA ALA A 186 -2.17 -54.66 -9.33
C ALA A 186 -3.11 -55.82 -9.70
N LYS A 187 -3.78 -55.74 -10.87
CA LYS A 187 -4.61 -56.83 -11.41
C LYS A 187 -3.80 -58.10 -11.67
N PHE A 188 -2.60 -57.98 -12.25
CA PHE A 188 -1.71 -59.11 -12.48
C PHE A 188 -1.30 -59.78 -11.15
N ILE A 189 -0.88 -59.00 -10.16
CA ILE A 189 -0.52 -59.51 -8.82
C ILE A 189 -1.73 -60.16 -8.15
N PHE A 190 -2.92 -59.57 -8.28
CA PHE A 190 -4.16 -60.15 -7.77
C PHE A 190 -4.45 -61.51 -8.41
N ASN A 191 -4.42 -61.61 -9.74
CA ASN A 191 -4.65 -62.85 -10.48
C ASN A 191 -3.61 -63.92 -10.12
N LYS A 192 -2.33 -63.53 -9.98
CA LYS A 192 -1.26 -64.44 -9.56
C LYS A 192 -1.50 -65.00 -8.16
N ARG A 193 -1.83 -64.13 -7.19
CA ARG A 193 -2.20 -64.55 -5.82
C ARG A 193 -3.46 -65.40 -5.79
N GLU A 194 -4.41 -65.15 -6.66
CA GLU A 194 -5.62 -65.95 -6.79
C GLU A 194 -5.31 -67.36 -7.31
N LEU A 195 -4.48 -67.47 -8.35
CA LEU A 195 -4.02 -68.75 -8.87
C LEU A 195 -3.29 -69.58 -7.80
N GLU A 196 -2.39 -68.94 -7.03
CA GLU A 196 -1.70 -69.59 -5.91
C GLU A 196 -2.67 -70.04 -4.81
N ARG A 197 -3.68 -69.23 -4.47
CA ARG A 197 -4.74 -69.62 -3.54
C ARG A 197 -5.53 -70.83 -4.04
N ARG A 198 -5.88 -70.89 -5.33
CA ARG A 198 -6.56 -72.05 -5.93
C ARG A 198 -5.71 -73.32 -5.83
N LYS A 199 -4.41 -73.24 -6.17
CA LYS A 199 -3.46 -74.36 -6.01
C LYS A 199 -3.37 -74.84 -4.56
N MET A 200 -3.24 -73.90 -3.62
CA MET A 200 -3.21 -74.21 -2.19
C MET A 200 -4.54 -74.82 -1.73
N LYS A 201 -5.70 -74.32 -2.17
CA LYS A 201 -6.98 -74.95 -1.81
C LYS A 201 -7.01 -76.43 -2.24
N GLN A 202 -6.62 -76.71 -3.47
CA GLN A 202 -6.57 -78.06 -4.02
C GLN A 202 -5.61 -78.99 -3.24
N GLU A 203 -4.44 -78.50 -2.84
CA GLU A 203 -3.50 -79.26 -2.02
C GLU A 203 -4.07 -79.60 -0.63
N LEU A 204 -4.82 -78.68 -0.01
CA LEU A 204 -5.48 -78.92 1.28
C LEU A 204 -6.61 -79.94 1.14
N GLU A 205 -7.43 -79.81 0.10
CA GLU A 205 -8.49 -80.75 -0.24
C GLU A 205 -7.90 -82.17 -0.34
N ASN A 206 -6.79 -82.31 -1.06
CA ASN A 206 -6.08 -83.59 -1.21
C ASN A 206 -5.52 -84.12 0.13
N ARG A 207 -5.05 -83.25 1.03
CA ARG A 207 -4.58 -83.66 2.37
C ARG A 207 -5.75 -84.03 3.29
N LEU A 208 -6.85 -83.32 3.22
CA LEU A 208 -8.05 -83.58 4.00
C LEU A 208 -8.72 -84.88 3.55
N GLN A 209 -8.76 -85.16 2.25
CA GLN A 209 -9.19 -86.45 1.73
C GLN A 209 -8.30 -87.59 2.24
N ARG A 210 -6.96 -87.41 2.26
CA ARG A 210 -6.04 -88.39 2.87
C ARG A 210 -6.30 -88.60 4.36
N ALA A 211 -6.45 -87.52 5.13
CA ALA A 211 -6.75 -87.60 6.56
C ALA A 211 -8.13 -88.23 6.83
N LYS A 212 -9.14 -87.97 5.98
CA LYS A 212 -10.45 -88.63 6.05
C LYS A 212 -10.33 -90.14 5.83
N ARG A 213 -9.54 -90.58 4.84
CA ARG A 213 -9.26 -92.01 4.62
C ARG A 213 -8.58 -92.64 5.84
N GLN A 214 -7.54 -92.00 6.37
CA GLN A 214 -6.83 -92.46 7.58
C GLN A 214 -7.73 -92.48 8.82
N ARG A 215 -8.60 -91.47 9.00
CA ARG A 215 -9.56 -91.43 10.09
C ARG A 215 -10.65 -92.47 9.94
N ALA A 216 -11.11 -92.75 8.72
CA ALA A 216 -12.06 -93.83 8.47
C ALA A 216 -11.45 -95.18 8.83
N GLU A 217 -10.17 -95.41 8.50
CA GLU A 217 -9.43 -96.59 8.95
C GLU A 217 -9.26 -96.64 10.47
N TYR A 218 -8.91 -95.52 11.10
CA TYR A 218 -8.75 -95.43 12.56
C TYR A 218 -10.07 -95.61 13.32
N LEU A 219 -11.18 -95.09 12.79
CA LEU A 219 -12.51 -95.28 13.37
C LEU A 219 -13.04 -96.71 13.15
N ARG A 220 -12.65 -97.37 12.04
CA ARG A 220 -12.86 -98.82 11.86
C ARG A 220 -12.21 -99.63 12.99
N LEU A 221 -11.14 -99.12 13.59
CA LEU A 221 -10.40 -99.78 14.67
C LEU A 221 -10.95 -99.49 16.09
N LYS A 222 -11.91 -98.57 16.29
CA LYS A 222 -12.31 -98.11 17.64
C LYS A 222 -13.81 -97.92 17.89
N GLY A 223 -14.67 -98.61 17.15
CA GLY A 223 -16.12 -98.41 17.24
C GLY A 223 -16.81 -99.08 18.45
N SER A 224 -17.27 -98.28 19.41
CA SER A 224 -18.60 -98.45 20.05
C SER A 224 -19.18 -97.06 20.43
N PRO A 225 -20.49 -96.78 20.21
CA PRO A 225 -21.02 -95.43 20.05
C PRO A 225 -22.03 -95.02 21.16
N HIS A 226 -22.66 -93.84 20.97
CA HIS A 226 -23.81 -93.23 21.67
C HIS A 226 -23.36 -91.98 22.46
N SER A 227 -23.94 -90.80 22.32
CA SER A 227 -25.31 -90.47 21.94
C SER A 227 -25.38 -89.04 21.36
N CYS A 228 -26.30 -88.86 20.41
CA CYS A 228 -26.78 -87.58 19.93
C CYS A 228 -27.99 -87.13 20.75
N ALA A 229 -28.08 -85.86 21.14
CA ALA A 229 -29.34 -85.08 21.23
C ALA A 229 -29.10 -83.76 21.97
N HIS A 230 -28.85 -82.66 21.23
CA HIS A 230 -29.19 -81.32 21.73
C HIS A 230 -29.23 -80.26 20.62
N SER A 231 -30.01 -80.47 19.56
CA SER A 231 -30.00 -79.57 18.40
C SER A 231 -30.85 -78.29 18.54
N ASN A 232 -31.64 -78.11 19.60
CA ASN A 232 -32.66 -77.04 19.62
C ASN A 232 -32.50 -75.94 20.70
N TRP A 233 -31.37 -75.88 21.42
CA TRP A 233 -30.98 -74.72 22.25
C TRP A 233 -29.88 -73.85 21.60
N ILE A 234 -29.53 -74.15 20.34
CA ILE A 234 -28.26 -73.77 19.74
C ILE A 234 -28.28 -72.36 19.12
N SER A 235 -29.40 -71.75 18.75
CA SER A 235 -29.34 -70.46 18.01
C SER A 235 -29.01 -69.24 18.89
N HIS A 236 -29.62 -69.11 20.08
CA HIS A 236 -29.26 -68.05 21.05
C HIS A 236 -28.06 -68.44 21.91
N GLY A 237 -27.90 -69.75 22.18
CA GLY A 237 -26.71 -70.33 22.76
C GLY A 237 -25.47 -70.08 21.89
N ASP A 238 -25.52 -70.26 20.57
CA ASP A 238 -24.34 -70.12 19.69
C ASP A 238 -23.83 -68.70 19.56
N LEU A 239 -24.68 -67.69 19.69
CA LEU A 239 -24.20 -66.30 19.63
C LEU A 239 -23.49 -65.91 20.93
N LEU A 240 -24.08 -66.28 22.08
CA LEU A 240 -23.48 -66.11 23.40
C LEU A 240 -22.28 -67.02 23.60
N ALA A 241 -22.32 -68.26 23.12
CA ALA A 241 -21.23 -69.23 23.13
C ALA A 241 -20.15 -68.88 22.11
N ARG A 242 -20.45 -68.27 20.95
CA ARG A 242 -19.39 -67.72 20.08
C ARG A 242 -18.75 -66.48 20.69
N LYS A 243 -19.50 -65.64 21.43
CA LYS A 243 -18.95 -64.51 22.18
C LYS A 243 -18.13 -64.99 23.38
N LEU A 244 -18.66 -65.89 24.20
CA LEU A 244 -17.97 -66.55 25.32
C LEU A 244 -16.77 -67.35 24.82
N ALA A 245 -16.87 -68.13 23.74
CA ALA A 245 -15.75 -68.85 23.15
C ALA A 245 -14.75 -67.91 22.45
N SER A 246 -15.14 -66.71 22.02
CA SER A 246 -14.21 -65.68 21.55
C SER A 246 -13.48 -65.03 22.72
N CYS A 247 -14.19 -64.69 23.79
CA CYS A 247 -13.63 -64.18 25.05
C CYS A 247 -12.76 -65.23 25.75
N TRP A 248 -13.16 -66.49 25.73
CA TRP A 248 -12.46 -67.65 26.27
C TRP A 248 -11.27 -68.01 25.40
N ARG A 249 -11.39 -68.01 24.06
CA ARG A 249 -10.22 -68.17 23.17
C ARG A 249 -9.22 -67.04 23.38
N LYS A 250 -9.67 -65.79 23.54
CA LYS A 250 -8.82 -64.65 23.91
C LYS A 250 -8.12 -64.86 25.25
N PHE A 251 -8.86 -65.27 26.28
CA PHE A 251 -8.36 -65.62 27.62
C PHE A 251 -7.33 -66.77 27.58
N VAL A 252 -7.56 -67.78 26.75
CA VAL A 252 -6.65 -68.93 26.55
C VAL A 252 -5.42 -68.54 25.73
N THR A 253 -5.54 -67.65 24.73
CA THR A 253 -4.39 -67.11 23.98
C THR A 253 -3.55 -66.11 24.76
N SER A 254 -4.13 -65.36 25.70
CA SER A 254 -3.41 -64.41 26.57
C SER A 254 -2.73 -65.07 27.77
N LYS A 255 -2.86 -66.40 27.92
CA LYS A 255 -2.26 -67.22 28.99
C LYS A 255 -2.36 -66.59 30.39
N GLY A 256 -3.55 -66.16 30.82
CA GLY A 256 -3.70 -65.72 32.21
C GLY A 256 -4.98 -64.95 32.56
N THR A 257 -5.35 -65.00 33.84
CA THR A 257 -6.25 -64.02 34.46
C THR A 257 -5.56 -62.66 34.56
N THR A 258 -6.32 -61.58 34.77
CA THR A 258 -5.73 -60.25 35.00
C THR A 258 -4.73 -60.33 36.16
N PHE A 259 -5.07 -61.08 37.22
CA PHE A 259 -4.19 -61.36 38.34
C PHE A 259 -2.87 -62.06 37.96
N THR A 260 -2.90 -63.11 37.14
CA THR A 260 -1.66 -63.81 36.75
C THR A 260 -0.78 -62.97 35.82
N LEU A 261 -1.38 -62.14 34.95
CA LEU A 261 -0.64 -61.23 34.09
C LEU A 261 -0.01 -60.08 34.89
N THR A 262 -0.73 -59.58 35.89
CA THR A 262 -0.21 -58.57 36.81
C THR A 262 0.90 -59.14 37.69
N ARG A 263 0.76 -60.37 38.20
CA ARG A 263 1.82 -61.05 38.95
C ARG A 263 3.08 -61.28 38.09
N ALA A 264 2.90 -61.74 36.85
CA ALA A 264 4.01 -61.90 35.91
C ALA A 264 4.68 -60.57 35.50
N TYR A 265 3.99 -59.43 35.64
CA TYR A 265 4.57 -58.10 35.47
C TYR A 265 5.32 -57.65 36.73
N GLU A 266 4.75 -57.87 37.92
CA GLU A 266 5.41 -57.61 39.21
C GLU A 266 6.74 -58.38 39.32
N ASP A 267 6.76 -59.63 38.86
CA ASP A 267 7.95 -60.49 38.83
C ASP A 267 9.08 -59.95 37.92
N LEU A 268 8.81 -58.98 37.04
CA LEU A 268 9.84 -58.29 36.23
C LEU A 268 10.64 -57.27 37.04
N GLY A 269 10.15 -56.89 38.23
CA GLY A 269 10.82 -55.95 39.13
C GLY A 269 10.86 -54.51 38.63
N ILE A 270 9.98 -54.11 37.69
CA ILE A 270 9.92 -52.74 37.17
C ILE A 270 8.89 -51.94 37.99
N ASN A 271 9.35 -51.29 39.06
CA ASN A 271 8.55 -50.44 39.92
C ASN A 271 9.20 -49.05 40.09
N GLU A 272 8.47 -48.10 40.67
CA GLU A 272 8.96 -46.72 40.85
C GLU A 272 10.30 -46.65 41.59
N ASN A 273 10.53 -47.54 42.57
CA ASN A 273 11.70 -47.49 43.43
C ASN A 273 12.92 -48.21 42.83
N SER A 274 12.70 -49.28 42.06
CA SER A 274 13.77 -50.04 41.40
C SER A 274 14.36 -49.30 40.21
N VAL A 275 13.54 -48.53 39.50
CA VAL A 275 13.97 -47.79 38.32
C VAL A 275 14.86 -46.60 38.67
N LYS A 276 14.71 -46.01 39.87
CA LYS A 276 15.58 -44.93 40.37
C LYS A 276 16.96 -45.43 40.82
N SER A 277 17.14 -46.72 41.08
CA SER A 277 18.40 -47.30 41.60
C SER A 277 19.23 -48.02 40.54
N ILE A 278 18.63 -48.47 39.43
CA ILE A 278 19.33 -49.15 38.32
C ILE A 278 19.96 -48.09 37.39
N PRO A 279 21.24 -48.21 36.97
CA PRO A 279 21.86 -47.33 35.98
C PRO A 279 21.13 -47.30 34.62
N PHE A 280 21.17 -46.15 33.92
CA PHE A 280 20.43 -45.94 32.67
C PHE A 280 20.66 -47.03 31.60
N GLU A 281 21.91 -47.42 31.38
CA GLU A 281 22.28 -48.44 30.36
C GLU A 281 21.68 -49.81 30.69
N GLN A 282 21.69 -50.20 31.97
CA GLN A 282 21.09 -51.45 32.44
C GLN A 282 19.57 -51.42 32.35
N LEU A 283 18.94 -50.28 32.68
CA LEU A 283 17.51 -50.08 32.54
C LEU A 283 17.06 -50.12 31.06
N ALA A 284 17.82 -49.52 30.15
CA ALA A 284 17.54 -49.56 28.72
C ALA A 284 17.59 -50.99 28.17
N LEU A 285 18.60 -51.78 28.55
CA LEU A 285 18.70 -53.20 28.19
C LEU A 285 17.54 -54.03 28.75
N LEU A 286 17.11 -53.76 29.99
CA LEU A 286 15.94 -54.42 30.60
C LEU A 286 14.64 -54.10 29.85
N ILE A 287 14.41 -52.84 29.47
CA ILE A 287 13.20 -52.41 28.75
C ILE A 287 13.19 -52.92 27.30
N GLU A 288 14.35 -53.13 26.68
CA GLU A 288 14.47 -53.73 25.35
C GLU A 288 14.33 -55.25 25.35
N SER A 289 14.39 -55.90 26.52
CA SER A 289 14.25 -57.35 26.66
C SER A 289 12.93 -57.85 26.05
N PRO A 290 12.96 -58.90 25.22
CA PRO A 290 11.76 -59.42 24.57
C PRO A 290 10.75 -59.97 25.58
N ILE A 291 11.21 -60.41 26.75
CA ILE A 291 10.36 -60.92 27.83
C ILE A 291 9.54 -59.76 28.41
N VAL A 292 10.20 -58.66 28.80
CA VAL A 292 9.56 -57.45 29.34
C VAL A 292 8.56 -56.87 28.34
N LEU A 293 8.95 -56.72 27.07
CA LEU A 293 8.05 -56.19 26.04
C LEU A 293 6.80 -57.07 25.82
N GLN A 294 6.92 -58.39 25.95
CA GLN A 294 5.79 -59.31 25.77
C GLN A 294 4.87 -59.37 26.98
N THR A 295 5.42 -59.40 28.19
CA THR A 295 4.66 -59.44 29.45
C THR A 295 3.93 -58.12 29.69
N THR A 296 4.60 -56.97 29.53
CA THR A 296 3.98 -55.64 29.63
C THR A 296 2.89 -55.46 28.58
N LYS A 297 3.11 -55.89 27.34
CA LYS A 297 2.09 -55.84 26.29
C LYS A 297 0.86 -56.68 26.64
N ALA A 298 1.05 -57.91 27.13
CA ALA A 298 -0.06 -58.78 27.49
C ALA A 298 -0.94 -58.18 28.60
N LEU A 299 -0.32 -57.52 29.59
CA LEU A 299 -1.04 -56.81 30.66
C LEU A 299 -1.78 -55.58 30.12
N LEU A 300 -1.14 -54.74 29.31
CA LEU A 300 -1.76 -53.53 28.75
C LEU A 300 -2.92 -53.85 27.80
N ASP A 301 -2.79 -54.87 26.93
CA ASP A 301 -3.87 -55.35 26.05
C ASP A 301 -5.09 -55.82 26.87
N ARG A 302 -4.83 -56.40 28.06
CA ARG A 302 -5.86 -56.84 29.01
C ARG A 302 -6.54 -55.66 29.70
N LEU A 303 -5.79 -54.65 30.12
CA LEU A 303 -6.31 -53.42 30.72
C LEU A 303 -7.12 -52.59 29.72
N GLU A 304 -6.66 -52.45 28.47
CA GLU A 304 -7.41 -51.81 27.37
C GLU A 304 -8.77 -52.49 27.16
N SER A 305 -8.77 -53.83 27.10
CA SER A 305 -10.01 -54.60 26.96
C SER A 305 -10.98 -54.36 28.13
N ARG A 306 -10.47 -54.23 29.36
CA ARG A 306 -11.29 -53.99 30.56
C ARG A 306 -11.81 -52.56 30.62
N PHE A 307 -11.01 -51.59 30.19
CA PHE A 307 -11.39 -50.19 30.12
C PHE A 307 -12.51 -49.97 29.10
N LEU A 308 -12.35 -50.50 27.87
CA LEU A 308 -13.37 -50.42 26.82
C LEU A 308 -14.70 -51.09 27.24
N LEU A 309 -14.64 -52.21 27.96
CA LEU A 309 -15.84 -52.85 28.52
C LEU A 309 -16.49 -52.01 29.62
N SER A 310 -15.70 -51.35 30.47
CA SER A 310 -16.22 -50.50 31.56
C SER A 310 -16.86 -49.18 31.07
N GLN A 311 -16.52 -48.73 29.86
CA GLN A 311 -17.06 -47.54 29.22
C GLN A 311 -18.40 -47.82 28.51
N SER A 312 -18.61 -49.04 27.99
CA SER A 312 -19.85 -49.42 27.29
C SER A 312 -21.14 -49.39 28.13
N SER A 313 -21.00 -49.26 29.46
CA SER A 313 -22.11 -49.14 30.42
C SER A 313 -22.44 -47.68 30.81
N ASN A 314 -21.67 -46.69 30.36
CA ASN A 314 -21.95 -45.26 30.55
C ASN A 314 -22.20 -44.63 29.17
N LEU A 315 -23.15 -43.71 29.02
CA LEU A 315 -23.53 -43.10 27.72
C LEU A 315 -22.44 -42.24 27.04
N SER A 316 -21.24 -42.10 27.63
CA SER A 316 -20.15 -41.28 27.08
C SER A 316 -19.21 -42.13 26.21
N THR A 317 -19.05 -41.74 24.94
CA THR A 317 -18.03 -42.31 24.06
C THR A 317 -16.62 -42.00 24.57
N PRO A 318 -15.68 -42.97 24.57
CA PRO A 318 -14.31 -42.71 25.01
C PRO A 318 -13.63 -41.66 24.12
N GLU A 319 -12.90 -40.73 24.72
CA GLU A 319 -12.20 -39.67 23.98
C GLU A 319 -11.18 -40.24 22.99
N ASN A 320 -11.14 -39.66 21.78
CA ASN A 320 -10.38 -40.16 20.64
C ASN A 320 -8.90 -39.68 20.70
N ILE A 321 -7.99 -40.63 20.88
CA ILE A 321 -6.55 -40.39 21.01
C ILE A 321 -5.77 -40.87 19.76
N ASP A 322 -6.48 -41.30 18.72
CA ASP A 322 -5.86 -41.91 17.53
C ASP A 322 -4.94 -40.93 16.79
N HIS A 323 -5.21 -39.63 16.88
CA HIS A 323 -4.36 -38.58 16.32
C HIS A 323 -2.98 -38.55 17.00
N LEU A 324 -2.90 -38.67 18.33
CA LEU A 324 -1.63 -38.73 19.07
C LEU A 324 -0.87 -40.05 18.80
N LEU A 325 -1.59 -41.17 18.70
CA LEU A 325 -0.99 -42.48 18.45
C LEU A 325 -0.43 -42.61 17.02
N LYS A 326 -0.98 -41.89 16.04
CA LYS A 326 -0.42 -41.81 14.68
C LYS A 326 0.98 -41.18 14.67
N HIS A 327 1.24 -40.19 15.52
CA HIS A 327 2.57 -39.57 15.64
C HIS A 327 3.63 -40.51 16.25
N LEU A 328 3.22 -41.53 17.00
CA LEU A 328 4.11 -42.55 17.58
C LEU A 328 4.35 -43.76 16.67
N THR A 329 3.56 -43.91 15.61
CA THR A 329 3.56 -45.10 14.74
C THR A 329 4.18 -44.85 13.36
N SER A 330 4.95 -43.78 13.20
CA SER A 330 5.85 -43.52 12.06
C SER A 330 7.07 -44.47 12.03
N SER A 331 6.83 -45.77 12.20
CA SER A 331 7.79 -46.82 11.90
C SER A 331 7.21 -47.76 10.84
N PRO A 332 7.54 -47.56 9.55
CA PRO A 332 7.37 -48.58 8.55
C PRO A 332 8.56 -49.57 8.59
N ASN A 333 9.01 -50.04 9.76
CA ASN A 333 10.12 -51.00 9.83
C ASN A 333 9.64 -52.43 10.03
N LYS A 334 9.52 -53.13 8.89
CA LYS A 334 10.37 -54.28 8.59
C LYS A 334 10.40 -54.53 7.08
N ARG A 335 11.33 -53.89 6.36
CA ARG A 335 11.99 -54.59 5.26
C ARG A 335 12.97 -55.57 5.90
N VAL A 336 12.55 -56.82 6.05
CA VAL A 336 13.43 -57.99 6.17
C VAL A 336 13.18 -58.80 4.89
N PRO A 337 14.23 -59.36 4.27
CA PRO A 337 14.25 -59.70 2.86
C PRO A 337 13.21 -60.76 2.50
N ALA A 338 12.84 -60.77 1.21
CA ALA A 338 11.94 -61.74 0.60
C ALA A 338 12.43 -63.18 0.81
N GLY A 339 12.03 -63.79 1.92
CA GLY A 339 12.14 -65.21 2.22
C GLY A 339 10.75 -65.85 2.24
N LYS A 340 10.54 -66.77 1.29
CA LYS A 340 9.33 -67.58 1.07
C LYS A 340 8.68 -68.09 2.36
N ALA A 341 7.39 -67.80 2.63
CA ALA A 341 6.51 -68.71 3.38
C ALA A 341 5.01 -68.32 3.36
N LYS A 342 4.24 -69.17 2.67
CA LYS A 342 2.82 -69.57 2.85
C LYS A 342 2.06 -69.04 4.10
N ALA A 343 0.92 -68.39 3.85
CA ALA A 343 -0.34 -68.56 4.60
C ALA A 343 -1.52 -68.04 3.73
N ARG A 344 -2.29 -68.90 3.04
CA ARG A 344 -3.65 -69.35 3.48
C ARG A 344 -4.14 -68.65 4.76
N GLY A 345 -5.34 -68.09 4.85
CA GLY A 345 -6.51 -68.18 3.99
C GLY A 345 -7.73 -67.90 4.87
N ILE A 346 -8.37 -66.76 4.58
CA ILE A 346 -9.79 -66.41 4.55
C ILE A 346 -10.80 -67.42 5.16
N THR A 347 -11.70 -66.90 6.01
CA THR A 347 -13.16 -67.12 5.84
C THR A 347 -13.94 -65.84 6.17
N GLU A 348 -14.73 -65.38 5.20
CA GLU A 348 -15.67 -64.26 5.25
C GLU A 348 -16.89 -64.54 6.13
N LYS A 349 -17.45 -63.48 6.75
CA LYS A 349 -18.91 -63.24 6.87
C LYS A 349 -19.18 -61.85 7.50
N THR A 350 -20.16 -61.17 6.90
CA THR A 350 -20.89 -59.95 7.31
C THR A 350 -20.10 -58.64 7.45
N ALA A 351 -20.73 -57.56 6.95
CA ALA A 351 -20.22 -56.18 6.89
C ALA A 351 -19.31 -55.82 8.08
N ARG A 352 -18.01 -55.66 7.80
CA ARG A 352 -17.04 -55.14 8.75
C ARG A 352 -16.05 -54.26 8.00
N SER A 353 -15.90 -53.06 8.53
CA SER A 353 -14.89 -52.06 8.21
C SER A 353 -13.55 -52.70 7.82
N SER A 354 -12.87 -52.03 6.88
CA SER A 354 -11.42 -52.05 6.74
C SER A 354 -10.77 -52.36 8.09
N LYS A 355 -10.03 -53.47 8.19
CA LYS A 355 -9.04 -53.62 9.26
C LYS A 355 -7.94 -52.60 8.98
N GLU A 356 -8.21 -51.35 9.32
CA GLU A 356 -7.19 -50.40 9.71
C GLU A 356 -6.34 -51.08 10.78
N ASN A 357 -5.01 -50.90 10.71
CA ASN A 357 -4.13 -51.31 11.79
C ASN A 357 -4.65 -50.67 13.06
N LYS A 358 -5.35 -51.46 13.89
CA LYS A 358 -5.98 -50.96 15.10
C LYS A 358 -4.87 -50.45 16.00
N LEU A 359 -4.76 -49.14 16.15
CA LEU A 359 -3.78 -48.50 17.02
C LEU A 359 -4.08 -48.98 18.44
N LEU A 360 -3.08 -49.55 19.11
CA LEU A 360 -3.22 -49.95 20.51
C LEU A 360 -3.32 -48.67 21.35
N ARG A 361 -4.30 -48.58 22.25
CA ARG A 361 -4.53 -47.38 23.07
C ARG A 361 -3.33 -47.11 23.99
N TYR A 362 -2.66 -48.19 24.44
CA TYR A 362 -1.47 -48.15 25.28
C TYR A 362 -0.27 -48.85 24.60
N PRO A 363 0.52 -48.17 23.76
CA PRO A 363 1.72 -48.75 23.16
C PRO A 363 2.78 -49.08 24.22
N MET A 364 3.21 -50.34 24.31
CA MET A 364 4.08 -50.79 25.41
C MET A 364 5.42 -50.03 25.50
N ARG A 365 6.00 -49.61 24.37
CA ARG A 365 7.25 -48.83 24.36
C ARG A 365 7.06 -47.45 24.98
N ALA A 366 5.96 -46.77 24.68
CA ALA A 366 5.67 -45.45 25.23
C ALA A 366 5.38 -45.52 26.75
N VAL A 367 4.74 -46.59 27.22
CA VAL A 367 4.54 -46.87 28.65
C VAL A 367 5.88 -47.13 29.36
N LEU A 368 6.75 -47.97 28.79
CA LEU A 368 8.06 -48.25 29.39
C LEU A 368 9.00 -47.03 29.37
N CYS A 369 8.88 -46.14 28.38
CA CYS A 369 9.60 -44.86 28.38
C CYS A 369 9.23 -43.96 29.57
N ALA A 370 8.02 -44.07 30.14
CA ALA A 370 7.66 -43.30 31.33
C ALA A 370 8.56 -43.66 32.53
N TYR A 371 8.93 -44.93 32.65
CA TYR A 371 9.89 -45.38 33.66
C TYR A 371 11.31 -44.86 33.36
N MET A 372 11.73 -44.80 32.10
CA MET A 372 13.04 -44.20 31.75
C MET A 372 13.11 -42.71 32.11
N ILE A 373 12.04 -41.96 31.82
CA ILE A 373 11.92 -40.53 32.15
C ILE A 373 11.92 -40.32 33.68
N LEU A 374 11.26 -41.21 34.42
CA LEU A 374 11.22 -41.18 35.88
C LEU A 374 12.59 -41.47 36.53
N GLY A 375 13.31 -42.48 36.03
CA GLY A 375 14.57 -42.93 36.63
C GLY A 375 15.78 -42.07 36.25
N HIS A 376 15.86 -41.64 34.99
CA HIS A 376 17.05 -40.98 34.44
C HIS A 376 16.70 -39.81 33.52
N PRO A 377 16.10 -38.72 34.07
CA PRO A 377 15.69 -37.57 33.26
C PRO A 377 16.88 -36.93 32.52
N ASN A 378 18.06 -36.88 33.15
CA ASN A 378 19.27 -36.27 32.57
C ASN A 378 19.87 -37.08 31.40
N ALA A 379 19.56 -38.37 31.28
CA ALA A 379 20.01 -39.20 30.17
C ALA A 379 19.02 -39.21 29.01
N VAL A 380 17.73 -38.93 29.28
CA VAL A 380 16.66 -38.91 28.28
C VAL A 380 16.51 -37.54 27.61
N PHE A 381 16.79 -36.45 28.33
CA PHE A 381 16.67 -35.09 27.83
C PHE A 381 18.04 -34.48 27.53
N SER A 382 18.20 -33.92 26.34
CA SER A 382 19.35 -33.09 25.97
C SER A 382 19.23 -31.63 26.45
N GLU A 383 18.00 -31.16 26.73
CA GLU A 383 17.69 -29.81 27.20
C GLU A 383 16.73 -29.86 28.40
N HIS A 384 16.95 -29.01 29.41
CA HIS A 384 16.08 -28.90 30.58
C HIS A 384 15.17 -27.67 30.49
N GLY A 385 14.02 -27.82 29.83
CA GLY A 385 13.01 -26.77 29.68
C GLY A 385 11.73 -27.03 30.49
N LYS A 386 10.81 -26.05 30.45
CA LYS A 386 9.49 -26.17 31.10
C LYS A 386 8.68 -27.36 30.58
N ARG A 387 8.84 -27.74 29.30
CA ARG A 387 8.10 -28.85 28.69
C ARG A 387 8.61 -30.20 29.18
N GLU A 388 9.92 -30.32 29.37
CA GLU A 388 10.60 -31.49 29.88
C GLU A 388 10.27 -31.70 31.36
N SER A 389 10.23 -30.64 32.17
CA SER A 389 9.74 -30.70 33.56
C SER A 389 8.28 -31.15 33.67
N LEU A 390 7.40 -30.60 32.80
CA LEU A 390 6.00 -31.02 32.73
C LEU A 390 5.87 -32.49 32.27
N LEU A 391 6.71 -32.94 31.34
CA LEU A 391 6.71 -34.34 30.92
C LEU A 391 7.11 -35.28 32.07
N ILE A 392 8.16 -34.92 32.82
CA ILE A 392 8.61 -35.66 34.02
C ILE A 392 7.47 -35.77 35.04
N GLU A 393 6.82 -34.65 35.37
CA GLU A 393 5.68 -34.61 36.31
C GLU A 393 4.54 -35.53 35.86
N SER A 394 4.19 -35.49 34.56
CA SER A 394 3.14 -36.36 34.01
C SER A 394 3.54 -37.84 33.96
N ALA A 395 4.83 -38.15 33.75
CA ALA A 395 5.35 -39.51 33.77
C ALA A 395 5.33 -40.07 35.20
N ILE A 396 5.69 -39.27 36.20
CA ILE A 396 5.57 -39.62 37.63
C ILE A 396 4.12 -39.97 37.96
N ASN A 397 3.19 -39.07 37.66
CA ASN A 397 1.76 -39.28 37.94
C ASN A 397 1.22 -40.54 37.23
N PHE A 398 1.58 -40.75 35.97
CA PHE A 398 1.19 -41.94 35.23
C PHE A 398 1.74 -43.25 35.84
N VAL A 399 3.03 -43.30 36.20
CA VAL A 399 3.65 -44.48 36.81
C VAL A 399 3.03 -44.78 38.17
N GLN A 400 2.72 -43.76 38.97
CA GLN A 400 2.05 -43.91 40.26
C GLN A 400 0.64 -44.49 40.11
N GLU A 401 -0.18 -43.94 39.21
CA GLU A 401 -1.53 -44.43 38.96
C GLU A 401 -1.55 -45.85 38.36
N PHE A 402 -0.54 -46.21 37.55
CA PHE A 402 -0.34 -47.57 37.04
C PHE A 402 0.10 -48.55 38.14
N GLY A 403 1.01 -48.13 39.03
CA GLY A 403 1.42 -48.91 40.20
C GLY A 403 0.25 -49.19 41.15
N LEU A 404 -0.56 -48.17 41.45
CA LEU A 404 -1.79 -48.32 42.24
C LEU A 404 -2.81 -49.25 41.58
N LEU A 405 -2.89 -49.26 40.25
CA LEU A 405 -3.74 -50.22 39.53
C LEU A 405 -3.23 -51.65 39.67
N VAL A 406 -1.90 -51.85 39.65
CA VAL A 406 -1.25 -53.15 39.86
C VAL A 406 -1.49 -53.66 41.28
N THR A 407 -1.32 -52.81 42.32
CA THR A 407 -1.56 -53.21 43.72
C THR A 407 -3.03 -53.57 43.97
N ILE A 408 -3.99 -52.79 43.47
CA ILE A 408 -5.43 -53.10 43.59
C ILE A 408 -5.80 -54.44 42.93
N ILE A 409 -5.12 -54.82 41.84
CA ILE A 409 -5.34 -56.12 41.19
C ILE A 409 -4.79 -57.28 42.03
N LEU A 410 -3.64 -57.09 42.69
CA LEU A 410 -2.96 -58.14 43.46
C LEU A 410 -3.52 -58.32 44.88
N ASP A 411 -3.82 -57.23 45.58
CA ASP A 411 -4.24 -57.24 46.99
C ASP A 411 -5.77 -57.34 47.17
N GLY A 412 -6.52 -57.11 46.09
CA GLY A 412 -7.98 -57.13 46.10
C GLY A 412 -8.62 -55.92 46.79
N PRO A 413 -9.96 -55.80 46.75
CA PRO A 413 -10.69 -54.59 47.17
C PRO A 413 -10.65 -54.25 48.67
N ASN A 414 -9.94 -55.04 49.49
CA ASN A 414 -9.88 -54.90 50.96
C ASN A 414 -8.55 -54.30 51.46
N SER A 415 -7.58 -53.99 50.58
CA SER A 415 -6.48 -53.09 50.94
C SER A 415 -7.06 -51.69 51.17
N GLY A 416 -6.66 -50.95 52.21
CA GLY A 416 -7.26 -49.68 52.68
C GLY A 416 -7.26 -48.48 51.72
N HIS A 417 -7.30 -48.69 50.41
CA HIS A 417 -7.44 -47.69 49.36
C HIS A 417 -8.92 -47.45 49.05
N GLN A 418 -9.40 -46.21 49.27
CA GLN A 418 -10.80 -45.80 49.10
C GLN A 418 -11.36 -45.89 47.67
N LYS A 419 -10.54 -46.26 46.66
CA LYS A 419 -10.91 -46.23 45.23
C LYS A 419 -11.23 -47.64 44.71
N THR A 420 -12.37 -47.78 44.02
CA THR A 420 -12.73 -49.02 43.32
C THR A 420 -11.81 -49.29 42.12
N PHE A 421 -11.67 -50.57 41.70
CA PHE A 421 -10.93 -50.94 40.48
C PHE A 421 -11.39 -50.15 39.24
N ARG A 422 -12.70 -49.85 39.13
CA ARG A 422 -13.26 -49.09 38.00
C ARG A 422 -12.83 -47.61 38.04
N SER A 423 -12.86 -46.98 39.21
CA SER A 423 -12.38 -45.59 39.36
C SER A 423 -10.87 -45.48 39.16
N GLN A 424 -10.09 -46.47 39.64
CA GLN A 424 -8.65 -46.49 39.42
C GLN A 424 -8.29 -46.70 37.95
N LEU A 425 -9.03 -47.56 37.23
CA LEU A 425 -8.83 -47.76 35.80
C LEU A 425 -9.14 -46.48 34.98
N ALA A 426 -10.09 -45.66 35.44
CA ALA A 426 -10.38 -44.36 34.83
C ALA A 426 -9.29 -43.32 35.13
N ALA A 427 -8.78 -43.29 36.37
CA ALA A 427 -7.66 -42.42 36.76
C ALA A 427 -6.37 -42.77 35.99
N PHE A 428 -6.09 -44.07 35.83
CA PHE A 428 -5.01 -44.57 34.98
C PHE A 428 -5.13 -44.09 33.52
N ASP A 429 -6.30 -44.19 32.90
CA ASP A 429 -6.49 -43.71 31.53
C ASP A 429 -6.35 -42.18 31.43
N ALA A 430 -6.83 -41.42 32.42
CA ALA A 430 -6.66 -39.97 32.47
C ALA A 430 -5.17 -39.58 32.59
N ALA A 431 -4.43 -40.24 33.47
CA ALA A 431 -3.00 -40.02 33.65
C ALA A 431 -2.20 -40.41 32.39
N TRP A 432 -2.56 -41.53 31.75
CA TRP A 432 -1.97 -41.95 30.47
C TRP A 432 -2.14 -40.88 29.39
N ARG A 433 -3.33 -40.28 29.29
CA ARG A 433 -3.62 -39.25 28.28
C ARG A 433 -2.82 -37.98 28.49
N ALA A 434 -2.71 -37.52 29.75
CA ALA A 434 -1.89 -36.37 30.11
C ALA A 434 -0.41 -36.61 29.77
N TYR A 435 0.12 -37.79 30.13
CA TYR A 435 1.48 -38.20 29.78
C TYR A 435 1.67 -38.31 28.27
N LEU A 436 0.79 -39.00 27.55
CA LEU A 436 0.89 -39.24 26.11
C LEU A 436 0.89 -37.92 25.32
N TYR A 437 0.06 -36.96 25.69
CA TYR A 437 0.03 -35.63 25.09
C TYR A 437 1.39 -34.92 25.25
N ARG A 438 1.91 -34.85 26.48
CA ARG A 438 3.21 -34.22 26.77
C ARG A 438 4.36 -34.98 26.09
N PHE A 439 4.29 -36.31 26.03
CA PHE A 439 5.28 -37.19 25.40
C PHE A 439 5.34 -37.01 23.89
N VAL A 440 4.19 -36.90 23.21
CA VAL A 440 4.13 -36.68 21.76
C VAL A 440 4.67 -35.29 21.41
N ILE A 441 4.32 -34.25 22.17
CA ILE A 441 4.85 -32.90 21.97
C ILE A 441 6.38 -32.89 22.07
N TRP A 442 6.92 -33.53 23.09
CA TRP A 442 8.36 -33.68 23.25
C TRP A 442 8.98 -34.46 22.08
N LYS A 443 8.40 -35.60 21.70
CA LYS A 443 8.92 -36.41 20.58
C LYS A 443 8.92 -35.70 19.23
N VAL A 444 7.95 -34.82 18.98
CA VAL A 444 7.95 -34.00 17.76
C VAL A 444 9.06 -32.94 17.79
N LYS A 445 9.34 -32.33 18.95
CA LYS A 445 10.47 -31.39 19.12
C LYS A 445 11.81 -32.11 18.93
N ASP A 446 11.97 -33.27 19.57
CA ASP A 446 13.15 -34.14 19.50
C ASP A 446 13.44 -34.57 18.05
N ALA A 447 12.41 -35.01 17.32
CA ALA A 447 12.54 -35.37 15.90
C ALA A 447 12.99 -34.20 15.02
N LYS A 448 12.48 -32.98 15.27
CA LYS A 448 12.88 -31.77 14.53
C LYS A 448 14.31 -31.33 14.85
N SER A 449 14.77 -31.51 16.09
CA SER A 449 16.16 -31.23 16.45
C SER A 449 17.11 -32.17 15.72
N LEU A 450 16.79 -33.47 15.76
CA LEU A 450 17.58 -34.49 15.07
C LEU A 450 17.61 -34.28 13.55
N GLU A 451 16.48 -33.84 12.96
CA GLU A 451 16.43 -33.46 11.55
C GLU A 451 17.40 -32.31 11.22
N LYS A 452 17.42 -31.25 12.03
CA LYS A 452 18.37 -30.13 11.86
C LYS A 452 19.83 -30.56 11.97
N ASP A 453 20.14 -31.45 12.91
CA ASP A 453 21.52 -31.96 13.08
C ASP A 453 21.94 -32.84 11.90
N LEU A 454 21.04 -33.67 11.38
CA LEU A 454 21.27 -34.49 10.18
C LEU A 454 21.42 -33.63 8.91
N VAL A 455 20.63 -32.56 8.77
CA VAL A 455 20.77 -31.58 7.68
C VAL A 455 22.12 -30.87 7.79
N ARG A 456 22.52 -30.43 8.99
CA ARG A 456 23.81 -29.79 9.24
C ARG A 456 24.98 -30.70 8.87
N ALA A 457 24.94 -31.96 9.32
CA ALA A 457 25.97 -32.94 8.96
C ALA A 457 26.07 -33.17 7.44
N ALA A 458 24.93 -33.18 6.73
CA ALA A 458 24.91 -33.26 5.28
C ALA A 458 25.53 -32.02 4.61
N CYS A 459 25.24 -30.82 5.13
CA CYS A 459 25.85 -29.56 4.67
C CYS A 459 27.35 -29.47 4.95
N GLU A 460 27.82 -29.95 6.10
CA GLU A 460 29.25 -29.99 6.44
C GLU A 460 30.04 -30.92 5.51
N LEU A 461 29.45 -32.07 5.13
CA LEU A 461 30.02 -32.97 4.13
C LEU A 461 30.14 -32.29 2.75
N GLU A 462 29.14 -31.49 2.36
CA GLU A 462 29.16 -30.73 1.11
C GLU A 462 30.19 -29.59 1.15
N LEU A 463 30.28 -28.84 2.24
CA LEU A 463 31.28 -27.77 2.42
C LEU A 463 32.71 -28.31 2.43
N SER A 464 32.92 -29.47 3.06
CA SER A 464 34.21 -30.16 3.05
C SER A 464 34.60 -30.60 1.63
N MET A 465 33.65 -31.13 0.86
CA MET A 465 33.82 -31.45 -0.56
C MET A 465 34.20 -30.19 -1.35
N MET A 466 33.43 -29.11 -1.24
CA MET A 466 33.64 -27.86 -1.98
C MET A 466 34.99 -27.21 -1.68
N ARG A 467 35.43 -27.22 -0.41
CA ARG A 467 36.74 -26.72 0.02
C ARG A 467 37.90 -27.57 -0.52
N ALA A 468 37.75 -28.89 -0.52
CA ALA A 468 38.74 -29.80 -1.10
C ALA A 468 38.82 -29.70 -2.63
N CYS A 469 37.70 -29.32 -3.27
CA CYS A 469 37.54 -29.25 -4.72
C CYS A 469 38.04 -27.95 -5.39
N LYS A 470 38.50 -26.92 -4.66
CA LYS A 470 39.00 -25.60 -5.17
C LYS A 470 38.36 -25.15 -6.50
N LEU A 471 37.06 -24.86 -6.50
CA LEU A 471 36.35 -24.38 -7.69
C LEU A 471 36.64 -22.90 -7.94
N THR A 472 37.44 -22.59 -8.96
CA THR A 472 37.59 -21.22 -9.50
C THR A 472 36.45 -20.90 -10.46
N SER A 473 35.85 -19.73 -10.26
CA SER A 473 34.80 -19.14 -11.11
C SER A 473 35.36 -18.75 -12.48
N GLU A 474 35.45 -19.69 -13.41
CA GLU A 474 35.44 -19.35 -14.83
C GLU A 474 34.92 -20.54 -15.64
N GLY A 475 33.77 -20.35 -16.27
CA GLY A 475 33.11 -21.35 -17.09
C GLY A 475 33.95 -21.73 -18.30
N LYS A 476 34.73 -22.80 -18.16
CA LYS A 476 35.15 -23.71 -19.23
C LYS A 476 35.24 -25.12 -18.64
N GLU A 477 34.46 -26.04 -19.19
CA GLU A 477 34.59 -27.47 -18.94
C GLU A 477 36.03 -27.90 -19.27
N CYS A 478 36.82 -28.18 -18.24
CA CYS A 478 38.05 -28.96 -18.34
C CYS A 478 37.85 -30.25 -17.56
N ASP A 479 38.34 -31.35 -18.14
CA ASP A 479 38.13 -32.73 -17.71
C ASP A 479 38.18 -32.93 -16.20
N ILE A 480 37.05 -33.38 -15.65
CA ILE A 480 36.87 -33.72 -14.24
C ILE A 480 37.85 -34.84 -13.90
N SER A 481 38.92 -34.51 -13.14
CA SER A 481 39.89 -35.49 -12.65
C SER A 481 39.18 -36.63 -11.91
N HIS A 482 39.63 -37.88 -12.11
CA HIS A 482 39.06 -39.09 -11.51
C HIS A 482 38.91 -38.97 -9.98
N ASP A 483 39.83 -38.27 -9.32
CA ASP A 483 39.79 -38.05 -7.87
C ASP A 483 38.65 -37.13 -7.42
N MET A 484 38.26 -36.15 -8.25
CA MET A 484 37.12 -35.27 -7.99
C MET A 484 35.80 -36.03 -8.08
N ASN A 485 35.68 -36.91 -9.08
CA ASN A 485 34.55 -37.83 -9.20
C ASN A 485 34.50 -38.85 -8.05
N ALA A 486 35.65 -39.32 -7.57
CA ALA A 486 35.72 -40.22 -6.42
C ALA A 486 35.27 -39.53 -5.12
N MET A 487 35.71 -38.29 -4.88
CA MET A 487 35.27 -37.50 -3.72
C MET A 487 33.78 -37.15 -3.80
N GLN A 488 33.27 -36.79 -4.98
CA GLN A 488 31.84 -36.55 -5.19
C GLN A 488 31.01 -37.82 -4.93
N THR A 489 31.49 -38.98 -5.38
CA THR A 489 30.82 -40.27 -5.15
C THR A 489 30.80 -40.63 -3.66
N GLN A 490 31.90 -40.40 -2.94
CA GLN A 490 32.00 -40.64 -1.50
C GLN A 490 31.10 -39.72 -0.68
N VAL A 491 30.95 -38.45 -1.08
CA VAL A 491 30.06 -37.49 -0.42
C VAL A 491 28.60 -37.82 -0.67
N ILE A 492 28.24 -38.20 -1.92
CA ILE A 492 26.90 -38.69 -2.24
C ILE A 492 26.58 -39.94 -1.43
N GLU A 493 27.54 -40.84 -1.22
CA GLU A 493 27.38 -42.04 -0.39
C GLU A 493 27.23 -41.69 1.10
N GLY A 494 28.04 -40.75 1.62
CA GLY A 494 27.94 -40.25 2.99
C GLY A 494 26.62 -39.54 3.29
N GLN A 495 26.01 -38.90 2.28
CA GLN A 495 24.70 -38.24 2.40
C GLN A 495 23.50 -39.21 2.37
N LYS A 496 23.66 -40.48 1.96
CA LYS A 496 22.54 -41.45 1.92
C LYS A 496 21.94 -41.71 3.30
N LEU A 497 22.78 -41.90 4.32
CA LEU A 497 22.33 -42.23 5.67
C LEU A 497 21.55 -41.07 6.34
N PRO A 498 22.00 -39.81 6.30
CA PRO A 498 21.20 -38.67 6.74
C PRO A 498 19.87 -38.55 5.97
N ARG A 499 19.88 -38.73 4.65
CA ARG A 499 18.66 -38.66 3.82
C ARG A 499 17.64 -39.73 4.19
N GLU A 500 18.08 -40.98 4.37
CA GLU A 500 17.21 -42.07 4.81
C GLU A 500 16.62 -41.79 6.21
N LYS A 501 17.47 -41.34 7.15
CA LYS A 501 17.02 -41.02 8.51
C LYS A 501 16.03 -39.85 8.53
N VAL A 502 16.28 -38.77 7.80
CA VAL A 502 15.35 -37.63 7.69
C VAL A 502 14.07 -38.02 6.98
N GLN A 503 14.12 -38.86 5.94
CA GLN A 503 12.92 -39.42 5.31
C GLN A 503 12.06 -40.22 6.29
N HIS A 504 12.68 -40.95 7.21
CA HIS A 504 11.97 -41.69 8.25
C HIS A 504 11.38 -40.79 9.35
N LEU A 505 11.98 -39.63 9.63
CA LEU A 505 11.54 -38.69 10.66
C LEU A 505 10.47 -37.69 10.17
N SER A 506 10.69 -37.10 8.99
CA SER A 506 9.95 -35.95 8.45
C SER A 506 9.28 -36.22 7.09
N GLY A 507 9.52 -37.40 6.51
CA GLY A 507 8.96 -37.76 5.20
C GLY A 507 9.62 -37.00 4.06
N ASN A 508 8.89 -36.79 2.96
CA ASN A 508 9.44 -36.13 1.77
C ASN A 508 9.76 -34.64 2.01
N ALA A 509 9.03 -33.98 2.91
CA ALA A 509 9.28 -32.58 3.27
C ALA A 509 10.69 -32.37 3.88
N GLY A 510 11.16 -33.30 4.70
CA GLY A 510 12.52 -33.24 5.25
C GLY A 510 13.62 -33.48 4.20
N ILE A 511 13.34 -34.26 3.15
CA ILE A 511 14.29 -34.43 2.03
C ILE A 511 14.41 -33.11 1.25
N GLU A 512 13.28 -32.45 0.97
CA GLU A 512 13.27 -31.13 0.31
C GLU A 512 14.04 -30.09 1.14
N GLN A 513 13.94 -30.14 2.47
CA GLN A 513 14.71 -29.28 3.36
C GLN A 513 16.23 -29.54 3.29
N ILE A 514 16.66 -30.81 3.21
CA ILE A 514 18.07 -31.14 2.96
C ILE A 514 18.53 -30.56 1.61
N GLU A 515 17.74 -30.72 0.54
CA GLU A 515 18.12 -30.24 -0.80
C GLU A 515 18.19 -28.72 -0.89
N PHE A 516 17.26 -28.03 -0.22
CA PHE A 516 17.26 -26.57 -0.12
C PHE A 516 18.49 -26.06 0.65
N SER A 517 18.80 -26.63 1.81
CA SER A 517 19.97 -26.23 2.60
C SER A 517 21.29 -26.52 1.89
N LEU A 518 21.42 -27.66 1.20
CA LEU A 518 22.60 -27.96 0.37
C LEU A 518 22.75 -26.95 -0.78
N SER A 519 21.66 -26.54 -1.40
CA SER A 519 21.68 -25.53 -2.48
C SER A 519 22.15 -24.16 -1.97
N ASN A 520 21.69 -23.74 -0.79
CA ASN A 520 22.14 -22.50 -0.16
C ASN A 520 23.63 -22.54 0.23
N THR A 521 24.12 -23.68 0.75
CA THR A 521 25.56 -23.81 1.06
C THR A 521 26.45 -23.76 -0.18
N ARG A 522 25.93 -24.20 -1.34
CA ARG A 522 26.63 -24.04 -2.61
C ARG A 522 26.70 -22.57 -3.01
N SER A 523 25.61 -21.80 -2.90
CA SER A 523 25.60 -20.37 -3.25
C SER A 523 26.45 -19.49 -2.34
N GLU A 524 26.40 -19.69 -1.03
CA GLU A 524 27.20 -18.90 -0.06
C GLU A 524 28.72 -19.07 -0.28
N CYS A 525 29.16 -20.23 -0.76
CA CYS A 525 30.59 -20.46 -1.07
C CYS A 525 31.08 -19.70 -2.32
N PHE A 526 30.17 -19.27 -3.21
CA PHE A 526 30.54 -18.52 -4.42
C PHE A 526 30.69 -17.01 -4.17
N GLU A 527 30.06 -16.45 -3.13
CA GLU A 527 30.10 -15.00 -2.84
C GLU A 527 31.40 -14.53 -2.14
N VAL A 528 32.15 -15.43 -1.50
CA VAL A 528 33.32 -15.06 -0.66
C VAL A 528 34.59 -14.78 -1.48
N ASN A 529 34.62 -15.07 -2.79
CA ASN A 529 35.85 -15.04 -3.60
C ASN A 529 36.05 -13.77 -4.46
N SER A 530 35.28 -12.69 -4.27
CA SER A 530 35.44 -11.46 -5.06
C SER A 530 35.66 -10.20 -4.20
N SER A 531 36.88 -10.00 -3.70
CA SER A 531 37.36 -8.65 -3.32
C SER A 531 38.88 -8.61 -3.06
N VAL A 532 39.63 -7.85 -3.87
CA VAL A 532 40.88 -7.07 -3.58
C VAL A 532 41.22 -6.23 -4.83
N PRO A 533 41.84 -5.02 -4.70
CA PRO A 533 41.59 -3.83 -5.54
C PRO A 533 42.76 -3.38 -6.45
N GLU A 534 42.48 -2.51 -7.43
CA GLU A 534 43.50 -1.70 -8.15
C GLU A 534 43.08 -0.22 -8.28
N GLU A 535 44.02 0.66 -7.94
CA GLU A 535 43.99 2.12 -8.07
C GLU A 535 44.32 2.55 -9.50
N HIS A 536 43.69 3.64 -10.01
CA HIS A 536 44.39 4.63 -10.84
C HIS A 536 43.73 6.00 -10.79
N SER A 537 44.60 7.00 -10.66
CA SER A 537 44.43 8.43 -10.52
C SER A 537 43.92 9.18 -11.76
N SER A 538 43.12 10.22 -11.56
CA SER A 538 43.21 11.45 -12.37
C SER A 538 42.60 12.64 -11.62
N ALA A 539 43.34 13.75 -11.62
CA ALA A 539 43.15 14.93 -10.79
C ALA A 539 42.08 15.93 -11.32
N ASN A 540 41.36 16.50 -10.36
CA ASN A 540 40.86 17.88 -10.21
C ASN A 540 40.82 18.81 -11.43
N ILE A 541 39.60 19.21 -11.80
CA ILE A 541 39.25 20.60 -12.16
C ILE A 541 37.89 20.92 -11.52
N GLU A 542 37.89 21.52 -10.33
CA GLU A 542 36.71 22.20 -9.78
C GLU A 542 36.95 23.71 -9.78
N LYS A 543 36.04 24.46 -10.39
CA LYS A 543 35.78 25.86 -10.02
C LYS A 543 34.38 26.33 -10.44
N PHE A 544 33.68 26.87 -9.44
CA PHE A 544 32.48 27.72 -9.44
C PHE A 544 31.10 27.09 -9.75
N SER A 545 30.34 26.81 -8.68
CA SER A 545 28.87 26.67 -8.69
C SER A 545 28.29 27.08 -7.32
N ILE A 546 28.16 28.38 -7.06
CA ILE A 546 27.66 28.94 -5.77
C ILE A 546 26.13 29.10 -5.77
N VAL A 547 25.48 29.19 -6.95
CA VAL A 547 24.03 29.42 -7.07
C VAL A 547 23.22 28.12 -6.88
N ARG A 548 23.78 26.98 -7.31
CA ARG A 548 23.21 25.63 -7.13
C ARG A 548 22.95 25.26 -5.67
N SER A 549 23.70 25.80 -4.72
CA SER A 549 23.51 25.57 -3.27
C SER A 549 22.54 26.55 -2.60
N LEU A 550 22.32 27.73 -3.20
CA LEU A 550 21.42 28.76 -2.64
C LEU A 550 19.95 28.49 -3.00
N PHE A 551 19.70 27.92 -4.18
CA PHE A 551 18.34 27.69 -4.71
C PHE A 551 17.92 26.21 -4.74
N GLY A 552 18.84 25.27 -4.47
CA GLY A 552 18.53 23.84 -4.43
C GLY A 552 18.05 23.38 -3.06
N SER A 553 16.87 22.77 -2.99
CA SER A 553 16.48 21.92 -1.85
C SER A 553 17.51 20.78 -1.75
N ALA A 554 18.20 20.68 -0.62
CA ALA A 554 19.27 19.71 -0.38
C ALA A 554 18.86 18.29 -0.80
N SER A 555 19.26 17.86 -2.00
CA SER A 555 19.23 16.45 -2.43
C SER A 555 20.05 16.30 -3.72
N SER A 556 21.36 16.13 -3.56
CA SER A 556 22.17 15.44 -4.57
C SER A 556 23.20 14.56 -3.86
N PRO A 557 23.31 13.27 -4.20
CA PRO A 557 24.21 12.36 -3.51
C PRO A 557 25.63 12.55 -4.07
N GLN A 558 26.47 13.28 -3.35
CA GLN A 558 27.92 13.22 -3.55
C GLN A 558 28.51 12.19 -2.58
N ASN A 559 28.86 11.03 -3.11
CA ASN A 559 29.86 10.16 -2.50
C ASN A 559 31.23 10.79 -2.75
N SER A 560 31.79 11.42 -1.72
CA SER A 560 33.23 11.69 -1.64
C SER A 560 33.66 11.71 -0.18
N SER A 561 34.15 10.58 0.30
CA SER A 561 34.98 10.51 1.50
C SER A 561 36.35 11.08 1.18
N THR A 562 36.68 12.23 1.75
CA THR A 562 38.06 12.63 1.98
C THR A 562 38.19 13.05 3.43
N ASP A 563 38.93 12.23 4.15
CA ASP A 563 39.33 12.43 5.53
C ASP A 563 39.94 13.82 5.72
N THR A 564 39.46 14.53 6.73
CA THR A 564 40.27 15.54 7.43
C THR A 564 40.25 15.15 8.89
N GLU A 565 41.35 14.54 9.31
CA GLU A 565 41.65 14.21 10.69
C GLU A 565 41.63 15.50 11.54
N VAL A 566 40.62 15.61 12.40
CA VAL A 566 40.75 16.39 13.63
C VAL A 566 40.62 15.40 14.77
N VAL A 567 41.78 15.14 15.37
CA VAL A 567 41.98 14.34 16.57
C VAL A 567 41.07 14.88 17.67
N ASP A 568 40.11 14.08 18.12
CA ASP A 568 39.68 14.15 19.51
C ASP A 568 39.54 12.73 20.10
N MET A 569 40.33 12.51 21.15
CA MET A 569 40.52 11.24 21.81
C MET A 569 39.58 11.20 23.00
N GLN A 570 38.44 10.53 22.86
CA GLN A 570 37.74 9.91 23.99
C GLN A 570 36.86 8.75 23.53
N SER A 571 37.41 7.57 23.76
CA SER A 571 36.75 6.28 23.64
C SER A 571 35.57 6.17 24.62
N ASN A 572 34.36 6.03 24.08
CA ASN A 572 33.40 5.07 24.58
C ASN A 572 32.56 4.58 23.39
N GLN A 573 32.64 3.29 23.11
CA GLN A 573 31.88 2.60 22.06
C GLN A 573 30.38 2.69 22.36
N THR A 574 29.71 3.67 21.76
CA THR A 574 28.29 3.59 21.44
C THR A 574 28.18 3.44 19.94
N ILE A 575 27.62 2.31 19.49
CA ILE A 575 27.26 2.07 18.10
C ILE A 575 26.40 3.25 17.63
N GLY A 576 26.98 4.14 16.83
CA GLY A 576 26.33 5.33 16.30
C GLY A 576 25.12 4.92 15.48
N LYS A 577 23.92 5.11 16.01
CA LYS A 577 22.66 4.85 15.29
C LYS A 577 22.59 5.83 14.11
N ARG A 578 22.78 5.32 12.90
CA ARG A 578 22.59 6.06 11.65
C ARG A 578 21.14 6.57 11.61
N SER A 579 20.94 7.87 11.40
CA SER A 579 19.61 8.46 11.22
C SER A 579 18.91 7.84 10.00
N PRO A 580 17.58 7.73 9.99
CA PRO A 580 16.87 7.24 8.83
C PRO A 580 17.11 8.14 7.62
N ALA A 581 17.37 7.53 6.46
CA ALA A 581 17.56 8.28 5.23
C ALA A 581 16.22 8.89 4.78
N GLU A 582 16.27 10.06 4.13
CA GLU A 582 15.09 10.75 3.61
C GLU A 582 14.28 9.87 2.65
N ASN A 583 14.96 9.05 1.84
CA ASN A 583 14.32 8.08 0.95
C ASN A 583 13.46 7.06 1.70
N GLU A 584 13.87 6.67 2.90
CA GLU A 584 13.10 5.71 3.70
C GLU A 584 11.86 6.35 4.31
N LEU A 585 11.95 7.61 4.74
CA LEU A 585 10.78 8.37 5.18
C LEU A 585 9.79 8.52 4.02
N LEU A 586 10.28 8.88 2.83
CA LEU A 586 9.45 9.03 1.63
C LEU A 586 8.75 7.70 1.25
N VAL A 587 9.50 6.60 1.17
CA VAL A 587 8.92 5.28 0.87
C VAL A 587 7.91 4.87 1.94
N ASN A 588 8.23 5.09 3.22
CA ASN A 588 7.31 4.81 4.32
C ASN A 588 6.01 5.61 4.21
N GLU A 589 6.06 6.91 3.86
CA GLU A 589 4.86 7.73 3.66
C GLU A 589 4.02 7.23 2.47
N ILE A 590 4.65 6.91 1.34
CA ILE A 590 3.96 6.44 0.13
C ILE A 590 3.22 5.11 0.39
N VAL A 591 3.87 4.17 1.08
CA VAL A 591 3.28 2.85 1.40
C VAL A 591 2.07 2.99 2.34
N HIS A 592 2.08 3.95 3.27
CA HIS A 592 0.95 4.20 4.17
C HIS A 592 -0.22 4.94 3.49
N GLY A 593 -0.02 5.48 2.28
CA GLY A 593 -1.07 6.00 1.42
C GLY A 593 -1.87 7.14 2.04
N ASN A 594 -1.20 8.08 2.71
CA ASN A 594 -1.84 9.30 3.16
C ASN A 594 -2.42 10.04 1.93
N ASP A 595 -3.74 10.22 1.86
CA ASP A 595 -4.40 11.08 0.86
C ASP A 595 -3.98 12.56 1.01
N ASP A 596 -3.36 12.91 2.15
CA ASP A 596 -2.74 14.21 2.42
C ASP A 596 -1.27 14.29 1.93
N ALA A 597 -0.71 13.22 1.36
CA ALA A 597 0.60 13.23 0.71
C ALA A 597 0.52 13.88 -0.68
N SER A 598 0.04 15.13 -0.72
CA SER A 598 0.64 16.07 -1.65
C SER A 598 2.11 16.19 -1.23
N PRO A 599 3.07 16.15 -2.18
CA PRO A 599 4.46 16.49 -1.87
C PRO A 599 4.63 17.93 -1.32
N ASP A 600 3.57 18.73 -1.24
CA ASP A 600 3.54 20.02 -0.55
C ASP A 600 3.35 19.93 0.98
N ASN A 601 2.90 18.81 1.55
CA ASN A 601 2.53 18.71 2.98
C ASN A 601 3.50 17.88 3.85
N LEU A 602 4.72 17.63 3.39
CA LEU A 602 5.82 17.18 4.26
C LEU A 602 6.38 18.31 5.14
N ASP A 603 5.78 19.51 5.06
CA ASP A 603 6.07 20.68 5.88
C ASP A 603 5.47 20.46 7.28
N VAL A 604 6.27 19.86 8.17
CA VAL A 604 5.89 19.71 9.58
C VAL A 604 6.08 21.08 10.22
N GLY A 605 5.03 21.90 10.13
CA GLY A 605 4.93 23.26 10.64
C GLY A 605 5.56 23.46 12.02
N GLY A 606 6.86 23.66 12.00
CA GLY A 606 7.70 24.00 13.13
C GLY A 606 8.12 25.45 12.97
N THR A 607 8.30 26.14 14.10
CA THR A 607 8.96 27.44 14.14
C THR A 607 10.29 27.47 13.37
N ASP A 608 10.98 26.33 13.26
CA ASP A 608 12.22 26.18 12.50
C ASP A 608 12.05 26.33 10.98
N GLU A 609 10.91 25.95 10.40
CA GLU A 609 10.65 26.07 8.96
C GLU A 609 10.29 27.50 8.58
N ILE A 610 9.51 28.20 9.41
CA ILE A 610 9.22 29.63 9.23
C ILE A 610 10.54 30.42 9.29
N ILE A 611 11.45 30.04 10.19
CA ILE A 611 12.78 30.63 10.28
C ILE A 611 13.61 30.28 9.05
N LYS A 612 13.64 29.02 8.61
CA LYS A 612 14.37 28.60 7.39
C LYS A 612 13.86 29.30 6.13
N ALA A 613 12.55 29.43 5.95
CA ALA A 613 11.94 30.12 4.82
C ALA A 613 12.31 31.61 4.82
N LYS A 614 12.25 32.26 5.99
CA LYS A 614 12.65 33.66 6.13
C LYS A 614 14.15 33.87 5.92
N VAL A 615 14.99 32.93 6.39
CA VAL A 615 16.44 32.92 6.13
C VAL A 615 16.72 32.73 4.65
N LYS A 616 16.04 31.80 3.98
CA LYS A 616 16.14 31.60 2.53
C LYS A 616 15.75 32.87 1.76
N GLU A 617 14.60 33.47 2.06
CA GLU A 617 14.11 34.70 1.41
C GLU A 617 15.12 35.85 1.56
N THR A 618 15.66 36.03 2.77
CA THR A 618 16.66 37.08 3.06
C THR A 618 18.00 36.81 2.37
N MET A 619 18.43 35.56 2.25
CA MET A 619 19.63 35.17 1.49
C MET A 619 19.46 35.36 -0.02
N GLU A 620 18.30 34.97 -0.58
CA GLU A 620 17.98 35.16 -2.00
C GLU A 620 17.93 36.64 -2.36
N LYS A 621 17.28 37.45 -1.51
CA LYS A 621 17.24 38.90 -1.69
C LYS A 621 18.65 39.52 -1.65
N ALA A 622 19.46 39.15 -0.66
CA ALA A 622 20.84 39.63 -0.56
C ALA A 622 21.71 39.19 -1.77
N PHE A 623 21.48 37.99 -2.30
CA PHE A 623 22.16 37.51 -3.50
C PHE A 623 21.82 38.38 -4.71
N TRP A 624 20.54 38.60 -4.98
CA TRP A 624 20.08 39.39 -6.13
C TRP A 624 20.42 40.87 -6.01
N ASP A 625 20.34 41.46 -4.80
CA ASP A 625 20.83 42.80 -4.52
C ASP A 625 22.34 42.90 -4.85
N GLY A 626 23.12 41.88 -4.49
CA GLY A 626 24.54 41.78 -4.83
C GLY A 626 24.84 41.61 -6.33
N VAL A 627 23.95 40.98 -7.12
CA VAL A 627 24.05 40.90 -8.60
C VAL A 627 23.71 42.25 -9.22
N VAL A 628 22.72 42.96 -8.69
CA VAL A 628 22.31 44.29 -9.17
C VAL A 628 23.39 45.33 -8.85
N ASP A 629 23.99 45.28 -7.66
CA ASP A 629 25.01 46.23 -7.23
C ASP A 629 26.35 46.03 -7.96
N SER A 630 26.72 44.79 -8.35
CA SER A 630 27.90 44.54 -9.19
C SER A 630 27.82 45.16 -10.59
N MET A 631 26.63 45.63 -10.98
CA MET A 631 26.36 46.24 -12.29
C MET A 631 26.22 47.77 -12.24
N LYS A 632 26.17 48.37 -11.05
CA LYS A 632 25.99 49.83 -10.87
C LYS A 632 27.30 50.64 -10.86
N GLY A 633 28.47 49.99 -10.88
CA GLY A 633 29.78 50.65 -10.87
C GLY A 633 30.32 51.03 -12.27
N ASP A 634 31.34 51.89 -12.31
CA ASP A 634 31.99 52.38 -13.55
C ASP A 634 32.62 51.26 -14.42
N LYS A 635 32.82 50.06 -13.85
CA LYS A 635 33.18 48.81 -14.54
C LYS A 635 32.22 47.70 -14.12
N PRO A 636 31.16 47.42 -14.90
CA PRO A 636 30.23 46.33 -14.61
C PRO A 636 30.91 44.96 -14.75
N ASP A 637 30.70 44.08 -13.78
CA ASP A 637 31.20 42.70 -13.81
C ASP A 637 30.17 41.75 -14.44
N TYR A 638 30.32 41.50 -15.74
CA TYR A 638 29.43 40.64 -16.51
C TYR A 638 29.60 39.14 -16.25
N SER A 639 30.64 38.72 -15.50
CA SER A 639 30.92 37.31 -15.22
C SER A 639 29.77 36.63 -14.46
N ARG A 640 29.08 37.38 -13.59
CA ARG A 640 27.95 36.87 -12.80
C ARG A 640 26.71 36.63 -13.64
N ILE A 641 26.44 37.48 -14.65
CA ILE A 641 25.33 37.30 -15.60
C ILE A 641 25.63 36.15 -16.55
N LEU A 642 26.85 36.03 -17.05
CA LEU A 642 27.31 34.87 -17.83
C LEU A 642 27.11 33.55 -17.06
N GLY A 643 27.41 33.56 -15.75
CA GLY A 643 27.14 32.43 -14.86
C GLY A 643 25.66 32.06 -14.77
N LEU A 644 24.78 33.06 -14.60
CA LEU A 644 23.32 32.84 -14.51
C LEU A 644 22.71 32.34 -15.83
N VAL A 645 23.14 32.91 -16.97
CA VAL A 645 22.66 32.45 -18.30
C VAL A 645 23.17 31.03 -18.59
N LYS A 646 24.40 30.71 -18.19
CA LYS A 646 24.94 29.35 -18.25
C LYS A 646 24.12 28.39 -17.41
N GLU A 647 23.74 28.79 -16.19
CA GLU A 647 22.89 27.98 -15.31
C GLU A 647 21.51 27.73 -15.92
N VAL A 648 20.85 28.77 -16.46
CA VAL A 648 19.58 28.61 -17.20
C VAL A 648 19.72 27.60 -18.34
N ARG A 649 20.77 27.70 -19.15
CA ARG A 649 21.04 26.76 -20.25
C ARG A 649 21.25 25.33 -19.75
N ASP A 650 22.13 25.16 -18.78
CA ASP A 650 22.53 23.84 -18.27
C ASP A 650 21.33 23.16 -17.59
N GLU A 651 20.51 23.90 -16.84
CA GLU A 651 19.29 23.39 -16.20
C GLU A 651 18.17 23.04 -17.18
N LEU A 652 17.96 23.85 -18.23
CA LEU A 652 17.04 23.50 -19.31
C LEU A 652 17.52 22.24 -20.05
N CYS A 653 18.82 22.06 -20.25
CA CYS A 653 19.39 20.85 -20.83
C CYS A 653 19.20 19.61 -19.94
N ASP A 654 19.30 19.76 -18.62
CA ASP A 654 19.08 18.67 -17.66
C ASP A 654 17.61 18.20 -17.64
N LEU A 655 16.67 19.13 -17.79
CA LEU A 655 15.23 18.85 -17.85
C LEU A 655 14.76 18.36 -19.22
N ALA A 656 15.41 18.77 -20.31
CA ALA A 656 14.98 18.48 -21.66
C ALA A 656 15.40 17.07 -22.16
N PRO A 657 14.61 16.46 -23.07
CA PRO A 657 15.00 15.25 -23.79
C PRO A 657 16.33 15.43 -24.53
N GLN A 658 17.08 14.34 -24.70
CA GLN A 658 18.41 14.35 -25.35
C GLN A 658 18.40 15.00 -26.75
N SER A 659 17.29 14.88 -27.49
CA SER A 659 17.12 15.49 -28.81
C SER A 659 17.05 17.02 -28.83
N TRP A 660 16.77 17.67 -27.70
CA TRP A 660 16.61 19.13 -27.59
C TRP A 660 17.84 19.83 -27.00
N ARG A 661 18.78 19.07 -26.42
CA ARG A 661 19.98 19.62 -25.76
C ARG A 661 20.86 20.41 -26.74
N GLU A 662 21.02 19.91 -27.96
CA GLU A 662 21.76 20.63 -29.01
C GLU A 662 21.04 21.91 -29.46
N GLU A 663 19.70 21.89 -29.58
CA GLU A 663 18.89 23.07 -29.92
C GLU A 663 19.01 24.16 -28.86
N ILE A 664 18.90 23.79 -27.58
CA ILE A 664 19.06 24.70 -26.43
C ILE A 664 20.48 25.29 -26.39
N THR A 665 21.51 24.47 -26.57
CA THR A 665 22.91 24.93 -26.53
C THR A 665 23.22 25.91 -27.66
N ASN A 666 22.70 25.65 -28.87
CA ASN A 666 22.90 26.53 -30.03
C ASN A 666 22.12 27.85 -29.94
N SER A 667 20.98 27.85 -29.23
CA SER A 667 20.15 29.04 -29.04
C SER A 667 20.61 29.94 -27.89
N ILE A 668 21.26 29.36 -26.87
CA ILE A 668 21.84 30.05 -25.71
C ILE A 668 23.36 29.88 -25.79
N ASP A 669 23.95 30.52 -26.80
CA ASP A 669 25.39 30.49 -27.03
C ASP A 669 26.10 31.50 -26.10
N LEU A 670 26.96 30.97 -25.23
CA LEU A 670 27.73 31.74 -24.24
C LEU A 670 28.91 32.47 -24.86
N ASP A 671 29.46 31.98 -25.97
CA ASP A 671 30.59 32.61 -26.66
C ASP A 671 30.11 33.85 -27.44
N ILE A 672 28.90 33.78 -28.00
CA ILE A 672 28.23 34.95 -28.57
C ILE A 672 27.85 35.93 -27.45
N LEU A 673 27.37 35.44 -26.31
CA LEU A 673 27.03 36.29 -25.17
C LEU A 673 28.26 37.03 -24.62
N SER A 674 29.39 36.35 -24.43
CA SER A 674 30.62 36.95 -23.90
C SER A 674 31.17 38.02 -24.84
N GLN A 675 31.18 37.78 -26.15
CA GLN A 675 31.62 38.75 -27.16
C GLN A 675 30.77 40.03 -27.15
N ILE A 676 29.45 39.91 -27.00
CA ILE A 676 28.53 41.06 -26.94
C ILE A 676 28.72 41.87 -25.66
N LEU A 677 29.01 41.20 -24.55
CA LEU A 677 29.26 41.84 -23.25
C LEU A 677 30.62 42.57 -23.22
N GLU A 678 31.63 42.04 -23.91
CA GLU A 678 32.96 42.64 -24.03
C GLU A 678 33.00 43.83 -25.01
N SER A 679 32.12 43.87 -26.02
CA SER A 679 32.09 44.96 -27.02
C SER A 679 31.43 46.27 -26.56
N GLY A 680 30.93 46.32 -25.32
CA GLY A 680 30.11 47.42 -24.82
C GLY A 680 28.63 47.19 -25.13
N PHE A 681 27.78 47.38 -24.13
CA PHE A 681 26.35 47.04 -24.08
C PHE A 681 25.48 47.90 -25.03
N GLU A 682 25.73 47.86 -26.33
CA GLU A 682 24.95 48.62 -27.32
C GLU A 682 23.71 47.85 -27.84
N ASP A 683 23.67 46.51 -27.73
CA ASP A 683 22.55 45.71 -28.24
C ASP A 683 21.86 44.81 -27.17
N PRO A 684 20.78 45.29 -26.52
CA PRO A 684 19.97 44.50 -25.58
C PRO A 684 19.12 43.40 -26.26
N TYR A 685 19.18 43.26 -27.59
CA TYR A 685 18.33 42.35 -28.34
C TYR A 685 18.69 40.87 -28.15
N TYR A 686 19.97 40.52 -28.07
CA TYR A 686 20.38 39.11 -27.94
C TYR A 686 20.02 38.52 -26.57
N LEU A 687 20.22 39.25 -25.47
CA LEU A 687 19.83 38.76 -24.14
C LEU A 687 18.31 38.67 -24.01
N ARG A 688 17.56 39.63 -24.57
CA ARG A 688 16.09 39.52 -24.67
C ARG A 688 15.67 38.26 -25.44
N LYS A 689 16.35 37.93 -26.54
CA LYS A 689 16.10 36.71 -27.32
C LYS A 689 16.41 35.44 -26.52
N VAL A 690 17.46 35.44 -25.69
CA VAL A 690 17.77 34.33 -24.77
C VAL A 690 16.68 34.16 -23.72
N LEU A 691 16.18 35.26 -23.13
CA LEU A 691 15.06 35.22 -22.17
C LEU A 691 13.78 34.69 -22.84
N GLU A 692 13.40 35.22 -24.00
CA GLU A 692 12.22 34.80 -24.76
C GLU A 692 12.31 33.32 -25.17
N TYR A 693 13.48 32.85 -25.62
CA TYR A 693 13.69 31.46 -25.97
C TYR A 693 13.59 30.55 -24.74
N SER A 694 14.22 30.93 -23.62
CA SER A 694 14.18 30.15 -22.37
C SER A 694 12.76 30.02 -21.85
N LEU A 695 11.96 31.09 -21.93
CA LEU A 695 10.55 31.10 -21.55
C LEU A 695 9.69 30.23 -22.49
N ALA A 696 9.93 30.31 -23.80
CA ALA A 696 9.26 29.44 -24.76
C ALA A 696 9.62 27.96 -24.57
N MET A 697 10.85 27.66 -24.14
CA MET A 697 11.27 26.31 -23.81
C MET A 697 10.66 25.81 -22.50
N LEU A 698 10.56 26.66 -21.48
CA LEU A 698 9.85 26.34 -20.24
C LEU A 698 8.39 25.98 -20.52
N GLN A 699 7.69 26.79 -21.33
CA GLN A 699 6.31 26.50 -21.74
C GLN A 699 6.16 25.14 -22.45
N LYS A 700 7.17 24.71 -23.21
CA LYS A 700 7.16 23.39 -23.88
C LYS A 700 7.42 22.23 -22.92
N LEU A 701 8.18 22.45 -21.84
CA LEU A 701 8.56 21.42 -20.88
C LEU A 701 7.54 21.26 -19.74
N SER A 702 6.77 22.31 -19.43
CA SER A 702 5.75 22.32 -18.39
C SER A 702 4.47 21.57 -18.76
N ALA A 703 3.68 21.20 -17.74
CA ALA A 703 2.39 20.57 -17.93
C ALA A 703 1.34 21.55 -18.54
N PRO A 704 0.43 21.08 -19.42
CA PRO A 704 -0.58 21.94 -20.05
C PRO A 704 -1.51 22.66 -19.06
N ALA A 705 -1.67 22.12 -17.85
CA ALA A 705 -2.49 22.72 -16.80
C ALA A 705 -1.90 24.04 -16.27
N ASN A 706 -0.57 24.15 -16.23
CA ASN A 706 0.15 25.29 -15.66
C ASN A 706 0.58 26.29 -16.72
N GLU A 707 0.45 25.94 -18.01
CA GLU A 707 0.76 26.82 -19.14
C GLU A 707 -0.04 28.15 -19.09
N VAL A 708 -1.29 28.12 -18.58
CA VAL A 708 -2.14 29.32 -18.48
C VAL A 708 -1.68 30.26 -17.38
N GLU A 709 -1.25 29.73 -16.24
CA GLU A 709 -0.75 30.52 -15.11
C GLU A 709 0.65 31.06 -15.40
N MET A 710 1.54 30.23 -15.94
CA MET A 710 2.87 30.62 -16.41
C MET A 710 2.78 31.69 -17.50
N ARG A 711 1.84 31.58 -18.46
CA ARG A 711 1.66 32.61 -19.51
C ARG A 711 1.18 33.94 -18.93
N LYS A 712 0.30 33.93 -17.94
CA LYS A 712 -0.12 35.16 -17.23
C LYS A 712 1.03 35.79 -16.45
N ALA A 713 1.84 34.98 -15.75
CA ALA A 713 3.03 35.46 -15.05
C ALA A 713 4.07 36.04 -16.01
N HIS A 714 4.25 35.39 -17.16
CA HIS A 714 5.11 35.85 -18.25
C HIS A 714 4.62 37.17 -18.87
N GLU A 715 3.33 37.30 -19.18
CA GLU A 715 2.73 38.55 -19.68
C GLU A 715 2.84 39.69 -18.65
N LYS A 716 2.63 39.36 -17.36
CA LYS A 716 2.79 40.31 -16.25
C LYS A 716 4.25 40.79 -16.15
N LEU A 717 5.22 39.88 -16.19
CA LEU A 717 6.63 40.24 -16.17
C LEU A 717 7.03 41.08 -17.38
N LEU A 718 6.58 40.72 -18.59
CA LEU A 718 6.80 41.54 -19.78
C LEU A 718 6.22 42.95 -19.63
N SER A 719 5.02 43.09 -19.03
CA SER A 719 4.44 44.41 -18.74
C SER A 719 5.23 45.19 -17.69
N GLU A 720 5.72 44.56 -16.63
CA GLU A 720 6.57 45.19 -15.60
C GLU A 720 7.93 45.63 -16.18
N LEU A 721 8.55 44.81 -17.05
CA LEU A 721 9.78 45.17 -17.74
C LEU A 721 9.59 46.34 -18.72
N VAL A 722 8.41 46.44 -19.36
CA VAL A 722 8.05 47.58 -20.22
C VAL A 722 7.83 48.84 -19.39
N GLU A 723 7.16 48.76 -18.24
CA GLU A 723 6.97 49.90 -17.33
C GLU A 723 8.30 50.42 -16.76
N ILE A 724 9.21 49.51 -16.38
CA ILE A 724 10.57 49.85 -15.92
C ILE A 724 11.35 50.53 -17.05
N SER A 725 11.15 50.17 -18.32
CA SER A 725 11.85 50.82 -19.45
C SER A 725 11.40 52.26 -19.75
N LEU A 726 10.25 52.70 -19.21
CA LEU A 726 9.64 54.01 -19.49
C LEU A 726 9.99 55.09 -18.44
N SER A 727 10.62 54.73 -17.33
CA SER A 727 11.04 55.69 -16.31
C SER A 727 12.38 56.34 -16.71
N ASN A 728 12.46 57.67 -16.68
CA ASN A 728 13.32 58.46 -17.56
C ASN A 728 14.73 58.78 -17.00
N ASP A 729 15.35 57.93 -16.18
CA ASP A 729 16.71 58.15 -15.66
C ASP A 729 17.61 56.91 -15.85
N GLY A 730 18.74 57.08 -16.55
CA GLY A 730 19.82 56.08 -16.66
C GLY A 730 19.55 54.84 -17.55
N LYS A 731 19.45 55.02 -18.88
CA LYS A 731 19.06 53.99 -19.87
C LYS A 731 19.81 52.64 -19.81
N GLN A 732 21.09 52.62 -19.44
CA GLN A 732 21.88 51.37 -19.36
C GLN A 732 21.66 50.60 -18.05
N SER A 733 21.64 51.29 -16.91
CA SER A 733 21.40 50.68 -15.59
C SER A 733 20.00 50.08 -15.50
N MET A 734 19.01 50.74 -16.09
CA MET A 734 17.61 50.29 -16.06
C MET A 734 17.34 49.06 -16.93
N CYS A 735 18.04 48.92 -18.06
CA CYS A 735 17.96 47.73 -18.92
C CYS A 735 18.58 46.51 -18.21
N ILE A 736 19.73 46.68 -17.56
CA ILE A 736 20.41 45.61 -16.82
C ILE A 736 19.56 45.09 -15.64
N VAL A 737 18.95 45.99 -14.87
CA VAL A 737 18.04 45.59 -13.78
C VAL A 737 16.83 44.80 -14.31
N SER A 738 16.29 45.21 -15.45
CA SER A 738 15.19 44.50 -16.13
C SER A 738 15.62 43.08 -16.57
N MET A 739 16.84 42.94 -17.07
CA MET A 739 17.40 41.65 -17.49
C MET A 739 17.68 40.71 -16.31
N ILE A 740 18.17 41.23 -15.18
CA ILE A 740 18.39 40.46 -13.95
C ILE A 740 17.05 39.93 -13.41
N LYS A 741 16.00 40.77 -13.40
CA LYS A 741 14.64 40.33 -13.03
C LYS A 741 14.09 39.25 -13.95
N GLY A 742 14.35 39.34 -15.25
CA GLY A 742 13.98 38.30 -16.21
C GLY A 742 14.69 36.97 -15.97
N LEU A 743 15.99 36.99 -15.64
CA LEU A 743 16.77 35.80 -15.29
C LEU A 743 16.32 35.18 -13.96
N GLN A 744 16.05 36.01 -12.95
CA GLN A 744 15.50 35.57 -11.67
C GLN A 744 14.20 34.79 -11.88
N PHE A 745 13.26 35.34 -12.65
CA PHE A 745 12.00 34.69 -12.96
C PHE A 745 12.18 33.35 -13.69
N ILE A 746 13.05 33.29 -14.69
CA ILE A 746 13.30 32.03 -15.41
C ILE A 746 13.87 30.96 -14.48
N LEU A 747 14.78 31.32 -13.58
CA LEU A 747 15.34 30.38 -12.61
C LEU A 747 14.29 29.92 -11.59
N GLU A 748 13.41 30.81 -11.13
CA GLU A 748 12.27 30.47 -10.28
C GLU A 748 11.31 29.49 -10.98
N GLU A 749 10.95 29.75 -12.24
CA GLU A 749 10.09 28.87 -13.04
C GLU A 749 10.77 27.52 -13.36
N ILE A 750 12.10 27.48 -13.56
CA ILE A 750 12.87 26.23 -13.68
C ILE A 750 12.76 25.40 -12.39
N GLN A 751 12.83 26.03 -11.21
CA GLN A 751 12.69 25.32 -9.93
C GLN A 751 11.29 24.76 -9.75
N GLU A 752 10.27 25.50 -10.14
CA GLU A 752 8.89 25.01 -10.08
C GLU A 752 8.68 23.85 -11.05
N LEU A 753 9.21 23.95 -12.26
CA LEU A 753 9.21 22.83 -13.21
C LEU A 753 9.95 21.60 -12.67
N LYS A 754 11.10 21.77 -11.99
CA LYS A 754 11.78 20.65 -11.31
C LYS A 754 10.91 19.99 -10.25
N ARG A 755 10.16 20.78 -9.48
CA ARG A 755 9.20 20.28 -8.47
C ARG A 755 8.06 19.52 -9.13
N GLU A 756 7.54 20.01 -10.25
CA GLU A 756 6.51 19.32 -11.03
C GLU A 756 7.04 17.99 -11.59
N VAL A 757 8.23 17.99 -12.18
CA VAL A 757 8.86 16.79 -12.75
C VAL A 757 9.15 15.77 -11.64
N SER A 758 9.64 16.21 -10.48
CA SER A 758 9.87 15.30 -9.34
C SER A 758 8.56 14.72 -8.80
N LYS A 759 7.52 15.55 -8.63
CA LYS A 759 6.16 15.12 -8.27
C LYS A 759 5.61 14.09 -9.27
N ALA A 760 5.73 14.35 -10.56
CA ALA A 760 5.29 13.43 -11.61
C ALA A 760 6.08 12.11 -11.60
N ARG A 761 7.40 12.16 -11.37
CA ARG A 761 8.24 10.95 -11.22
C ARG A 761 7.86 10.13 -9.99
N ILE A 762 7.60 10.78 -8.85
CA ILE A 762 7.13 10.11 -7.63
C ILE A 762 5.77 9.45 -7.88
N GLN A 763 4.82 10.15 -8.52
CA GLN A 763 3.52 9.59 -8.90
C GLN A 763 3.63 8.39 -9.86
N LEU A 764 4.60 8.39 -10.77
CA LEU A 764 4.87 7.25 -11.65
C LEU A 764 5.44 6.05 -10.89
N LEU A 765 6.28 6.30 -9.87
CA LEU A 765 6.88 5.27 -9.03
C LEU A 765 5.94 4.79 -7.92
N GLU A 766 4.95 5.58 -7.52
CA GLU A 766 4.04 5.33 -6.41
C GLU A 766 3.37 3.93 -6.47
N PRO A 767 2.85 3.43 -7.61
CA PRO A 767 2.28 2.08 -7.67
C PRO A 767 3.31 0.96 -7.43
N ILE A 768 4.57 1.20 -7.83
CA ILE A 768 5.67 0.25 -7.62
C ILE A 768 6.09 0.26 -6.16
N ILE A 769 6.19 1.46 -5.55
CA ILE A 769 6.54 1.66 -4.15
C ILE A 769 5.45 1.08 -3.23
N LYS A 770 4.16 1.30 -3.54
CA LYS A 770 3.03 0.68 -2.83
C LYS A 770 2.95 -0.85 -2.99
N GLY A 771 3.67 -1.41 -3.97
CA GLY A 771 3.81 -2.85 -4.17
C GLY A 771 4.83 -3.51 -3.24
N SER A 772 5.27 -4.72 -3.57
CA SER A 772 6.25 -5.47 -2.77
C SER A 772 7.62 -4.78 -2.68
N ALA A 773 8.02 -4.05 -3.72
CA ALA A 773 9.34 -3.43 -3.81
C ALA A 773 9.59 -2.38 -2.72
N GLY A 774 8.60 -1.56 -2.36
CA GLY A 774 8.75 -0.58 -1.28
C GLY A 774 8.86 -1.24 0.10
N LEU A 775 8.15 -2.35 0.31
CA LEU A 775 8.22 -3.12 1.55
C LEU A 775 9.56 -3.84 1.70
N GLU A 776 10.06 -4.45 0.62
CA GLU A 776 11.38 -5.07 0.57
C GLU A 776 12.48 -4.03 0.85
N TYR A 777 12.37 -2.84 0.25
CA TYR A 777 13.31 -1.74 0.51
C TYR A 777 13.31 -1.29 1.99
N LEU A 778 12.13 -1.12 2.60
CA LEU A 778 12.04 -0.79 4.03
C LEU A 778 12.59 -1.91 4.91
N GLN A 779 12.38 -3.16 4.51
CA GLN A 779 12.89 -4.33 5.22
C GLN A 779 14.42 -4.41 5.16
N THR A 780 15.02 -4.19 3.98
CA THR A 780 16.47 -4.19 3.81
C THR A 780 17.11 -3.01 4.55
N ALA A 781 16.55 -1.81 4.43
CA ALA A 781 17.05 -0.64 5.16
C ALA A 781 16.93 -0.79 6.69
N PHE A 782 15.89 -1.48 7.17
CA PHE A 782 15.77 -1.83 8.58
C PHE A 782 16.82 -2.85 9.02
N ALA A 783 17.06 -3.90 8.21
CA ALA A 783 18.09 -4.90 8.47
C ALA A 783 19.50 -4.32 8.47
N GLU A 784 19.80 -3.36 7.58
CA GLU A 784 21.08 -2.66 7.54
C GLU A 784 21.35 -1.84 8.81
N ARG A 785 20.31 -1.27 9.43
CA ARG A 785 20.45 -0.47 10.65
C ARG A 785 20.47 -1.27 11.94
N TYR A 786 19.62 -2.29 12.04
CA TYR A 786 19.37 -3.01 13.29
C TYR A 786 19.82 -4.48 13.26
N GLY A 787 20.40 -4.92 12.14
CA GLY A 787 20.88 -6.29 11.96
C GLY A 787 19.79 -7.31 11.63
N PRO A 788 20.18 -8.58 11.44
CA PRO A 788 19.27 -9.65 11.07
C PRO A 788 18.27 -9.99 12.20
N PRO A 789 17.15 -10.66 11.90
CA PRO A 789 16.13 -11.02 12.90
C PRO A 789 16.64 -11.88 14.07
N SER A 790 17.75 -12.63 13.90
CA SER A 790 18.36 -13.42 14.97
C SER A 790 18.82 -12.57 16.15
N ASP A 791 19.24 -11.33 15.88
CA ASP A 791 19.88 -10.46 16.87
C ASP A 791 18.89 -9.47 17.48
N ALA A 792 17.60 -9.59 17.11
CA ALA A 792 16.53 -8.67 17.48
C ALA A 792 16.42 -8.41 19.00
N ALA A 793 16.70 -9.41 19.84
CA ALA A 793 16.63 -9.26 21.29
C ALA A 793 17.68 -8.28 21.85
N ILE A 794 18.82 -8.15 21.17
CA ILE A 794 19.93 -7.27 21.56
C ILE A 794 19.80 -5.93 20.83
N SER A 795 19.44 -5.95 19.55
CA SER A 795 19.41 -4.75 18.71
C SER A 795 18.14 -3.90 18.85
N LEU A 796 17.03 -4.45 19.36
CA LEU A 796 15.73 -3.78 19.49
C LEU A 796 15.20 -3.75 20.95
N PRO A 797 15.93 -3.14 21.91
CA PRO A 797 15.56 -3.18 23.32
C PRO A 797 14.20 -2.53 23.63
N LEU A 798 13.84 -1.42 22.97
CA LEU A 798 12.53 -0.77 23.22
C LEU A 798 11.39 -1.62 22.66
N THR A 799 11.60 -2.27 21.52
CA THR A 799 10.64 -3.20 20.92
C THR A 799 10.44 -4.43 21.81
N VAL A 800 11.51 -4.98 22.41
CA VAL A 800 11.43 -6.08 23.38
C VAL A 800 10.64 -5.67 24.63
N GLN A 801 10.92 -4.48 25.18
CA GLN A 801 10.20 -3.96 26.34
C GLN A 801 8.71 -3.76 26.05
N TRP A 802 8.39 -3.20 24.88
CA TRP A 802 7.02 -3.00 24.41
C TRP A 802 6.27 -4.32 24.19
N ILE A 803 6.88 -5.32 23.55
CA ILE A 803 6.28 -6.65 23.38
C ILE A 803 6.04 -7.34 24.73
N SER A 804 6.99 -7.19 25.66
CA SER A 804 6.92 -7.80 26.98
C SER A 804 5.78 -7.23 27.84
N SER A 805 5.49 -5.93 27.73
CA SER A 805 4.36 -5.31 28.45
C SER A 805 2.99 -5.78 27.94
N LEU A 806 2.92 -6.25 26.69
CA LEU A 806 1.67 -6.70 26.05
C LEU A 806 1.35 -8.17 26.34
N LYS A 807 2.36 -9.00 26.61
CA LYS A 807 2.27 -10.47 26.63
C LYS A 807 1.16 -11.03 27.53
N ASN A 808 0.89 -10.41 28.67
CA ASN A 808 -0.14 -10.87 29.61
C ASN A 808 -1.53 -10.28 29.32
N THR A 809 -1.61 -9.22 28.52
CA THR A 809 -2.85 -8.46 28.31
C THR A 809 -3.55 -8.79 27.00
N VAL A 810 -2.81 -9.31 26.01
CA VAL A 810 -3.31 -9.53 24.66
C VAL A 810 -4.36 -10.64 24.60
N GLU A 811 -4.14 -11.74 25.31
CA GLU A 811 -5.11 -12.85 25.37
C GLU A 811 -6.39 -12.42 26.08
N GLU A 812 -6.27 -11.72 27.23
CA GLU A 812 -7.42 -11.20 27.98
C GLU A 812 -8.27 -10.20 27.16
N GLU A 813 -7.62 -9.27 26.46
CA GLU A 813 -8.33 -8.28 25.63
C GLU A 813 -8.96 -8.88 24.37
N TRP A 814 -8.37 -9.94 23.83
CA TRP A 814 -8.93 -10.68 22.71
C TRP A 814 -10.18 -11.46 23.13
N ASP A 815 -10.12 -12.14 24.27
CA ASP A 815 -11.26 -12.86 24.83
C ASP A 815 -12.41 -11.89 25.18
N GLU A 816 -12.13 -10.75 25.84
CA GLU A 816 -13.14 -9.71 26.11
C GLU A 816 -13.77 -9.16 24.81
N HIS A 817 -12.98 -9.06 23.73
CA HIS A 817 -13.48 -8.65 22.43
C HIS A 817 -14.38 -9.71 21.79
N LEU A 818 -14.01 -10.99 21.84
CA LEU A 818 -14.84 -12.10 21.36
C LEU A 818 -16.16 -12.24 22.13
N GLU A 819 -16.12 -12.02 23.44
CA GLU A 819 -17.33 -11.96 24.28
C GLU A 819 -18.23 -10.79 23.86
N SER A 820 -17.64 -9.61 23.62
CA SER A 820 -18.38 -8.42 23.15
C SER A 820 -19.02 -8.63 21.78
N LEU A 821 -18.32 -9.30 20.85
CA LEU A 821 -18.86 -9.70 19.54
C LEU A 821 -20.02 -10.70 19.69
N SER A 822 -19.84 -11.71 20.55
CA SER A 822 -20.88 -12.71 20.83
C SER A 822 -22.13 -12.05 21.42
N ALA A 823 -21.94 -11.09 22.32
CA ALA A 823 -23.01 -10.30 22.91
C ALA A 823 -23.76 -9.48 21.85
N LEU A 824 -23.04 -8.81 20.93
CA LEU A 824 -23.64 -8.06 19.81
C LEU A 824 -24.51 -8.95 18.92
N LEU A 825 -24.06 -10.17 18.61
CA LEU A 825 -24.81 -11.13 17.80
C LEU A 825 -26.07 -11.67 18.51
N THR A 826 -26.05 -11.74 19.84
CA THR A 826 -27.22 -12.16 20.64
C THR A 826 -28.21 -11.03 20.91
N ASP A 827 -27.77 -9.76 20.89
CA ASP A 827 -28.53 -8.62 21.37
C ASP A 827 -29.17 -7.82 20.23
N GLN A 828 -30.07 -8.47 19.47
CA GLN A 828 -31.04 -7.73 18.65
C GLN A 828 -32.17 -7.10 19.49
N GLY A 829 -32.06 -7.04 20.82
CA GLY A 829 -32.96 -6.22 21.61
C GLY A 829 -32.81 -6.29 23.13
N GLN A 830 -31.97 -5.44 23.72
CA GLN A 830 -32.31 -4.59 24.90
C GLN A 830 -31.19 -3.58 25.25
N PRO A 831 -31.52 -2.43 25.89
CA PRO A 831 -30.56 -1.35 26.11
C PRO A 831 -29.83 -1.47 27.46
N LEU A 832 -28.49 -1.38 27.44
CA LEU A 832 -27.68 -1.12 28.64
C LEU A 832 -27.06 0.28 28.59
N VAL A 833 -27.87 1.30 28.88
CA VAL A 833 -27.34 2.65 29.19
C VAL A 833 -27.10 2.70 30.70
N THR A 834 -25.83 2.69 31.13
CA THR A 834 -25.48 3.05 32.51
C THR A 834 -25.57 4.56 32.67
N THR A 835 -26.77 5.07 32.99
CA THR A 835 -26.95 6.40 33.55
C THR A 835 -26.23 6.47 34.90
N LEU A 836 -25.42 7.51 35.10
CA LEU A 836 -25.13 7.96 36.46
C LEU A 836 -26.48 8.26 37.10
N ARG A 837 -26.76 7.63 38.25
CA ARG A 837 -28.07 7.63 38.91
C ARG A 837 -28.65 9.05 39.05
N THR A 838 -29.66 9.35 38.23
CA THR A 838 -30.98 9.90 38.59
C THR A 838 -31.92 9.65 37.40
N GLY A 839 -33.14 9.20 37.68
CA GLY A 839 -34.03 8.54 36.72
C GLY A 839 -34.56 9.43 35.60
N GLY A 840 -34.52 8.91 34.37
CA GLY A 840 -35.21 9.44 33.19
C GLY A 840 -35.13 8.44 32.03
N ARG A 841 -36.27 7.91 31.58
CA ARG A 841 -36.39 6.84 30.57
C ARG A 841 -36.57 7.48 29.18
N ILE A 842 -35.70 7.16 28.20
CA ILE A 842 -35.81 7.64 26.81
C ILE A 842 -36.21 6.48 25.89
N SER A 843 -37.19 6.71 25.02
CA SER A 843 -37.75 5.74 24.07
C SER A 843 -37.11 5.86 22.68
N ARG A 844 -36.91 4.72 22.00
CA ARG A 844 -36.19 4.54 20.72
C ARG A 844 -37.08 4.83 19.50
N LYS A 845 -36.49 5.34 18.40
CA LYS A 845 -37.03 5.28 17.03
C LYS A 845 -36.01 4.68 16.07
N GLU A 846 -36.52 3.94 15.08
CA GLU A 846 -35.81 3.23 14.01
C GLU A 846 -35.27 4.20 12.95
N ALA A 847 -34.12 3.88 12.35
CA ALA A 847 -33.53 4.60 11.23
C ALA A 847 -33.74 3.83 9.91
N LEU A 848 -34.11 4.56 8.84
CA LEU A 848 -34.27 4.07 7.47
C LEU A 848 -32.92 3.85 6.74
N PRO A 849 -32.88 3.04 5.66
CA PRO A 849 -31.65 2.63 5.00
C PRO A 849 -31.15 3.69 4.01
N HIS A 850 -29.83 3.95 4.03
CA HIS A 850 -29.14 4.76 3.01
C HIS A 850 -28.37 3.86 2.03
N VAL A 851 -28.37 4.28 0.77
CA VAL A 851 -27.91 3.59 -0.44
C VAL A 851 -26.40 3.38 -0.46
N ASN A 852 -25.99 2.16 -0.84
CA ASN A 852 -24.61 1.75 -1.05
C ASN A 852 -23.98 2.39 -2.30
N THR A 853 -22.72 2.81 -2.18
CA THR A 853 -21.79 3.01 -3.30
C THR A 853 -20.55 2.13 -3.05
N PRO A 854 -20.11 1.29 -4.00
CA PRO A 854 -19.01 0.36 -3.79
C PRO A 854 -17.67 1.04 -4.04
N GLY A 855 -16.88 1.21 -2.98
CA GLY A 855 -15.46 1.60 -3.06
C GLY A 855 -14.60 0.46 -2.53
N ASN A 856 -13.94 -0.26 -3.42
CA ASN A 856 -12.92 -1.26 -3.09
C ASN A 856 -11.83 -0.62 -2.23
N ASN A 857 -11.78 -0.93 -0.93
CA ASN A 857 -10.62 -0.87 -0.03
C ASN A 857 -11.03 -1.48 1.33
N GLU A 858 -11.45 -2.74 1.34
CA GLU A 858 -11.68 -3.45 2.60
C GLU A 858 -10.33 -3.68 3.29
N LEU A 859 -10.12 -3.00 4.43
CA LEU A 859 -8.95 -3.21 5.28
C LEU A 859 -9.00 -4.59 5.92
N PRO A 860 -7.85 -5.27 6.11
CA PRO A 860 -7.81 -6.64 6.62
C PRO A 860 -8.27 -6.71 8.09
N GLU A 861 -9.23 -7.60 8.35
CA GLU A 861 -9.63 -8.01 9.71
C GLU A 861 -8.52 -8.82 10.40
N CYS A 862 -8.51 -8.80 11.73
CA CYS A 862 -7.57 -9.59 12.53
C CYS A 862 -8.13 -10.99 12.77
N ASP A 863 -7.48 -12.01 12.22
CA ASP A 863 -7.86 -13.42 12.39
C ASP A 863 -7.43 -14.01 13.75
N GLY A 864 -6.82 -13.20 14.62
CA GLY A 864 -6.23 -13.65 15.89
C GLY A 864 -4.83 -14.26 15.74
N GLU A 865 -4.14 -14.02 14.62
CA GLU A 865 -2.72 -14.37 14.50
C GLU A 865 -1.91 -13.63 15.57
N LYS A 866 -1.09 -14.35 16.34
CA LYS A 866 -0.34 -13.82 17.50
C LYS A 866 0.44 -12.54 17.18
N VAL A 867 1.15 -12.48 16.05
CA VAL A 867 1.95 -11.29 15.68
C VAL A 867 1.05 -10.10 15.34
N ASP A 868 0.09 -10.30 14.44
CA ASP A 868 -0.83 -9.23 14.00
C ASP A 868 -1.66 -8.69 15.18
N LEU A 869 -2.21 -9.57 16.01
CA LEU A 869 -2.96 -9.20 17.21
C LEU A 869 -2.11 -8.39 18.20
N MET A 870 -0.88 -8.83 18.47
CA MET A 870 0.03 -8.10 19.38
C MET A 870 0.42 -6.74 18.83
N VAL A 871 0.68 -6.63 17.52
CA VAL A 871 1.04 -5.35 16.89
C VAL A 871 -0.13 -4.39 16.91
N ARG A 872 -1.35 -4.84 16.57
CA ARG A 872 -2.57 -4.02 16.57
C ARG A 872 -2.92 -3.51 17.96
N LEU A 873 -2.98 -4.39 18.97
CA LEU A 873 -3.27 -3.99 20.35
C LEU A 873 -2.13 -3.14 20.94
N GLY A 874 -0.88 -3.46 20.60
CA GLY A 874 0.27 -2.70 21.05
C GLY A 874 0.30 -1.27 20.50
N LEU A 875 -0.03 -1.09 19.23
CA LEU A 875 -0.17 0.24 18.61
C LEU A 875 -1.34 1.01 19.21
N LEU A 876 -2.46 0.33 19.47
CA LEU A 876 -3.60 0.94 20.15
C LEU A 876 -3.22 1.47 21.54
N LYS A 877 -2.48 0.70 22.34
CA LYS A 877 -2.00 1.13 23.66
C LYS A 877 -1.05 2.31 23.60
N LEU A 878 -0.17 2.35 22.60
CA LEU A 878 0.70 3.50 22.37
C LEU A 878 -0.10 4.75 21.97
N ALA A 879 -1.13 4.60 21.12
CA ALA A 879 -1.98 5.70 20.70
C ALA A 879 -2.93 6.20 21.80
N SER A 880 -3.38 5.31 22.71
CA SER A 880 -4.26 5.66 23.83
C SER A 880 -3.51 6.21 25.05
N GLY A 881 -2.17 6.23 25.02
CA GLY A 881 -1.36 6.74 26.13
C GLY A 881 -1.64 8.22 26.42
N VAL A 882 -1.57 8.58 27.70
CA VAL A 882 -1.71 9.99 28.15
C VAL A 882 -0.39 10.76 27.93
N GLU A 883 0.75 10.09 28.08
CA GLU A 883 2.07 10.68 27.81
C GLU A 883 2.33 10.78 26.31
N GLY A 884 2.71 11.96 25.86
CA GLY A 884 3.01 12.21 24.45
C GLY A 884 4.15 11.32 23.95
N VAL A 885 3.89 10.63 22.84
CA VAL A 885 4.90 9.77 22.21
C VAL A 885 6.09 10.61 21.73
N THR A 886 7.30 10.30 22.20
CA THR A 886 8.55 10.99 21.83
C THR A 886 9.46 10.08 20.99
N MET A 887 10.35 10.65 20.19
CA MET A 887 11.29 9.86 19.36
C MET A 887 12.19 8.92 20.18
N GLN A 888 12.33 9.18 21.49
CA GLN A 888 13.13 8.37 22.41
C GLN A 888 12.34 7.23 23.05
N SER A 889 11.01 7.34 23.17
CA SER A 889 10.15 6.32 23.80
C SER A 889 9.48 5.37 22.82
N VAL A 890 9.44 5.70 21.52
CA VAL A 890 8.85 4.85 20.47
C VAL A 890 9.70 3.60 20.22
N PRO A 891 9.07 2.40 20.10
CA PRO A 891 9.78 1.19 19.69
C PRO A 891 10.54 1.39 18.38
N GLU A 892 11.71 0.75 18.23
CA GLU A 892 12.54 0.95 17.04
C GLU A 892 11.80 0.65 15.72
N THR A 893 10.88 -0.31 15.74
CA THR A 893 10.03 -0.68 14.59
C THR A 893 9.02 0.40 14.18
N PHE A 894 8.78 1.42 15.01
CA PHE A 894 7.82 2.49 14.73
C PHE A 894 8.45 3.88 14.63
N LYS A 895 9.79 3.99 14.64
CA LYS A 895 10.46 5.30 14.57
C LYS A 895 10.10 6.12 13.33
N LEU A 896 9.99 5.49 12.16
CA LEU A 896 9.53 6.16 10.93
C LEU A 896 8.07 6.63 11.02
N ASN A 897 7.29 6.05 11.93
CA ASN A 897 5.85 6.29 12.09
C ASN A 897 5.52 7.13 13.33
N ALA A 898 6.52 7.70 14.00
CA ALA A 898 6.33 8.39 15.28
C ALA A 898 5.51 9.69 15.16
N SER A 899 5.65 10.45 14.07
CA SER A 899 4.80 11.63 13.77
C SER A 899 3.35 11.22 13.51
N ARG A 900 3.14 10.17 12.72
CA ARG A 900 1.81 9.59 12.45
C ARG A 900 1.15 9.12 13.74
N LEU A 901 1.88 8.41 14.59
CA LEU A 901 1.39 7.95 15.89
C LEU A 901 1.02 9.12 16.82
N ARG A 902 1.81 10.20 16.83
CA ARG A 902 1.49 11.43 17.57
C ARG A 902 0.23 12.12 17.05
N SER A 903 0.03 12.14 15.73
CA SER A 903 -1.20 12.65 15.12
C SER A 903 -2.43 11.84 15.54
N ILE A 904 -2.33 10.50 15.55
CA ILE A 904 -3.41 9.63 16.03
C ILE A 904 -3.66 9.82 17.53
N GLN A 905 -2.61 9.94 18.34
CA GLN A 905 -2.74 10.23 19.77
C GLN A 905 -3.45 11.56 20.01
N SER A 906 -3.11 12.60 19.24
CA SER A 906 -3.83 13.88 19.29
C SER A 906 -5.31 13.71 18.96
N ARG A 907 -5.65 12.98 17.88
CA ARG A 907 -7.05 12.66 17.55
C ARG A 907 -7.75 11.88 18.66
N TYR A 908 -7.07 10.93 19.29
CA TYR A 908 -7.60 10.14 20.39
C TYR A 908 -7.94 11.03 21.61
N GLN A 909 -7.03 11.93 21.97
CA GLN A 909 -7.26 12.91 23.05
C GLN A 909 -8.38 13.91 22.70
N GLN A 910 -8.47 14.37 21.44
CA GLN A 910 -9.57 15.20 20.98
C GLN A 910 -10.92 14.49 21.12
N ILE A 911 -11.01 13.19 20.79
CA ILE A 911 -12.23 12.40 20.95
C ILE A 911 -12.63 12.29 22.43
N ILE A 912 -11.67 12.09 23.34
CA ILE A 912 -11.93 12.08 24.79
C ILE A 912 -12.45 13.45 25.23
N ILE A 913 -11.79 14.55 24.86
CA ILE A 913 -12.21 15.92 25.21
C ILE A 913 -13.64 16.17 24.71
N ILE A 914 -13.92 15.94 23.43
CA ILE A 914 -15.27 16.12 22.86
C ILE A 914 -16.29 15.27 23.63
N THR A 915 -15.98 14.00 23.91
CA THR A 915 -16.88 13.09 24.63
C THR A 915 -17.16 13.57 26.06
N THR A 916 -16.14 14.01 26.79
CA THR A 916 -16.31 14.60 28.14
C THR A 916 -17.12 15.90 28.09
N SER A 917 -16.90 16.76 27.09
CA SER A 917 -17.69 17.98 26.91
C SER A 917 -19.16 17.68 26.61
N ILE A 918 -19.46 16.65 25.80
CA ILE A 918 -20.85 16.20 25.57
C ILE A 918 -21.50 15.76 26.89
N LEU A 919 -20.79 15.01 27.73
CA LEU A 919 -21.33 14.58 29.03
C LEU A 919 -21.61 15.76 29.96
N VAL A 920 -20.68 16.71 30.06
CA VAL A 920 -20.85 17.92 30.89
C VAL A 920 -22.03 18.76 30.37
N LEU A 921 -22.14 18.95 29.05
CA LEU A 921 -23.25 19.67 28.43
C LEU A 921 -24.59 19.02 28.77
N ARG A 922 -24.70 17.69 28.62
CA ARG A 922 -25.91 16.94 28.96
C ARG A 922 -26.24 17.06 30.45
N GLN A 923 -25.23 16.97 31.32
CA GLN A 923 -25.43 17.09 32.77
C GLN A 923 -25.99 18.46 33.17
N ILE A 924 -25.52 19.53 32.53
CA ILE A 924 -25.98 20.89 32.81
C ILE A 924 -27.43 21.07 32.33
N LEU A 925 -27.73 20.65 31.10
CA LEU A 925 -29.09 20.69 30.55
C LEU A 925 -30.10 19.90 31.41
N ILE A 926 -29.68 18.77 31.98
CA ILE A 926 -30.51 17.98 32.91
C ILE A 926 -30.67 18.71 34.25
N SER A 927 -29.59 19.29 34.79
CA SER A 927 -29.63 20.00 36.08
C SER A 927 -30.52 21.24 36.07
N GLU A 928 -30.69 21.87 34.92
CA GLU A 928 -31.50 23.09 34.77
C GLU A 928 -32.97 22.81 34.42
N SER A 929 -33.40 21.53 34.39
CA SER A 929 -34.80 21.10 34.12
C SER A 929 -35.39 21.61 32.80
N ALA A 930 -34.55 21.93 31.81
CA ALA A 930 -35.01 22.34 30.50
C ALA A 930 -35.65 21.13 29.78
N ILE A 931 -36.96 21.19 29.55
CA ILE A 931 -37.69 20.19 28.75
C ILE A 931 -37.35 20.44 27.28
N ILE A 932 -36.20 19.95 26.83
CA ILE A 932 -35.77 20.02 25.43
C ILE A 932 -36.23 18.73 24.74
N PRO A 933 -36.93 18.82 23.59
CA PRO A 933 -37.24 17.65 22.76
C PRO A 933 -35.96 16.89 22.38
N ALA A 934 -35.99 15.55 22.40
CA ALA A 934 -34.80 14.73 22.14
C ALA A 934 -34.10 15.05 20.80
N THR A 935 -34.88 15.43 19.77
CA THR A 935 -34.37 15.83 18.45
C THR A 935 -33.63 17.16 18.46
N ASP A 936 -34.08 18.12 19.28
CA ASP A 936 -33.41 19.42 19.41
C ASP A 936 -32.12 19.30 20.22
N LEU A 937 -32.09 18.42 21.21
CA LEU A 937 -30.88 18.09 21.96
C LEU A 937 -29.80 17.46 21.08
N GLU A 938 -30.15 16.51 20.21
CA GLU A 938 -29.19 15.89 19.28
C GLU A 938 -28.65 16.88 18.24
N ARG A 939 -29.51 17.79 17.75
CA ARG A 939 -29.11 18.88 16.86
C ARG A 939 -28.13 19.84 17.54
N LEU A 940 -28.43 20.27 18.77
CA LEU A 940 -27.57 21.17 19.55
C LEU A 940 -26.21 20.52 19.84
N ILE A 941 -26.19 19.25 20.25
CA ILE A 941 -24.95 18.50 20.46
C ILE A 941 -24.14 18.39 19.16
N SER A 942 -24.80 18.15 18.02
CA SER A 942 -24.11 18.05 16.72
C SER A 942 -23.47 19.38 16.30
N GLU A 943 -24.18 20.49 16.46
CA GLU A 943 -23.66 21.84 16.19
C GLU A 943 -22.48 22.18 17.12
N PHE A 944 -22.61 21.83 18.41
CA PHE A 944 -21.55 21.98 19.40
C PHE A 944 -20.30 21.19 19.03
N VAL A 945 -20.45 19.91 18.67
CA VAL A 945 -19.34 19.05 18.24
C VAL A 945 -18.66 19.62 17.00
N GLN A 946 -19.41 20.18 16.04
CA GLN A 946 -18.83 20.81 14.86
C GLN A 946 -18.03 22.07 15.21
N LYS A 947 -18.56 22.95 16.07
CA LYS A 947 -17.84 24.16 16.54
C LYS A 947 -16.58 23.79 17.32
N LEU A 948 -16.65 22.79 18.19
CA LEU A 948 -15.51 22.36 19.01
C LEU A 948 -14.44 21.65 18.17
N ARG A 949 -14.83 20.90 17.14
CA ARG A 949 -13.89 20.35 16.15
C ARG A 949 -13.11 21.46 15.45
N VAL A 950 -13.80 22.49 14.95
CA VAL A 950 -13.13 23.62 14.29
C VAL A 950 -12.14 24.27 15.24
N LEU A 951 -12.53 24.55 16.49
CA LEU A 951 -11.66 25.15 17.49
C LEU A 951 -10.40 24.30 17.77
N LEU A 952 -10.56 22.99 17.94
CA LEU A 952 -9.45 22.07 18.22
C LEU A 952 -8.56 21.81 16.99
N LEU A 953 -9.07 22.02 15.77
CA LEU A 953 -8.31 21.89 14.51
C LEU A 953 -7.57 23.19 14.14
N SER A 954 -8.14 24.37 14.44
CA SER A 954 -7.59 25.67 14.03
C SER A 954 -6.55 26.25 15.01
N ASN A 955 -6.60 25.88 16.29
CA ASN A 955 -5.70 26.40 17.34
C ASN A 955 -4.83 25.27 17.92
N ALA A 956 -3.83 24.80 17.17
CA ALA A 956 -3.01 23.63 17.52
C ALA A 956 -2.13 23.78 18.79
N ALA A 957 -2.09 24.95 19.44
CA ALA A 957 -1.25 25.17 20.62
C ALA A 957 -1.96 25.74 21.87
N ASN A 958 -3.13 26.38 21.76
CA ASN A 958 -3.60 27.30 22.83
C ASN A 958 -5.06 27.15 23.29
N ALA A 959 -5.80 26.15 22.81
CA ALA A 959 -7.20 25.95 23.21
C ALA A 959 -7.32 25.51 24.68
N GLY A 960 -7.48 26.47 25.59
CA GLY A 960 -7.66 26.22 27.02
C GLY A 960 -9.07 25.73 27.38
N VAL A 961 -9.22 25.17 28.58
CA VAL A 961 -10.53 24.71 29.10
C VAL A 961 -11.55 25.86 29.15
N GLU A 962 -11.09 27.10 29.30
CA GLU A 962 -11.94 28.30 29.29
C GLU A 962 -12.52 28.62 27.91
N GLU A 963 -11.76 28.40 26.83
CA GLU A 963 -12.23 28.55 25.45
C GLU A 963 -13.25 27.46 25.11
N ILE A 964 -12.96 26.22 25.52
CA ILE A 964 -13.89 25.09 25.37
C ILE A 964 -15.21 25.37 26.10
N ALA A 965 -15.16 25.78 27.38
CA ALA A 965 -16.34 26.17 28.13
C ALA A 965 -17.07 27.37 27.51
N GLY A 966 -16.33 28.32 26.92
CA GLY A 966 -16.90 29.44 26.15
C GLY A 966 -17.68 28.97 24.93
N THR A 967 -17.17 28.02 24.15
CA THR A 967 -17.91 27.45 23.01
C THR A 967 -19.16 26.68 23.45
N MET A 968 -19.09 25.95 24.56
CA MET A 968 -20.25 25.27 25.16
C MET A 968 -21.33 26.28 25.55
N ALA A 969 -20.95 27.34 26.25
CA ALA A 969 -21.86 28.42 26.63
C ALA A 969 -22.46 29.10 25.40
N SER A 970 -21.67 29.40 24.36
CA SER A 970 -22.18 30.03 23.12
C SER A 970 -23.28 29.22 22.42
N CYS A 971 -23.27 27.90 22.53
CA CYS A 971 -24.31 27.03 21.97
C CYS A 971 -25.61 27.03 22.79
N LEU A 972 -25.58 27.60 23.99
CA LEU A 972 -26.70 27.73 24.91
C LEU A 972 -27.25 29.17 25.00
N ASN A 973 -26.70 30.10 24.21
CA ASN A 973 -27.12 31.51 24.16
C ASN A 973 -28.63 31.66 23.91
N ASP A 974 -29.21 30.79 23.09
CA ASP A 974 -30.64 30.85 22.74
C ASP A 974 -31.56 30.31 23.86
N LEU A 975 -30.99 29.65 24.88
CA LEU A 975 -31.74 28.96 25.94
C LEU A 975 -31.66 29.66 27.30
N PHE A 976 -30.62 30.47 27.57
CA PHE A 976 -30.41 31.12 28.87
C PHE A 976 -30.17 32.63 28.78
N PRO A 977 -30.65 33.42 29.76
CA PRO A 977 -30.27 34.82 29.92
C PRO A 977 -28.77 35.00 30.12
N GLU A 978 -28.21 36.09 29.59
CA GLU A 978 -26.76 36.39 29.54
C GLU A 978 -26.06 36.34 30.91
N ALA A 979 -26.73 36.79 31.99
CA ALA A 979 -26.20 36.70 33.35
C ALA A 979 -26.07 35.26 33.90
N LYS A 980 -26.94 34.34 33.45
CA LYS A 980 -26.86 32.90 33.80
C LYS A 980 -25.87 32.16 32.91
N LEU A 981 -25.64 32.65 31.70
CA LEU A 981 -24.67 32.09 30.77
C LEU A 981 -23.24 32.17 31.34
N GLN A 982 -22.91 33.28 32.01
CA GLN A 982 -21.59 33.45 32.61
C GLN A 982 -21.37 32.50 33.80
N SER A 983 -22.37 32.33 34.67
CA SER A 983 -22.27 31.40 35.80
C SER A 983 -22.26 29.93 35.36
N THR A 984 -23.03 29.58 34.32
CA THR A 984 -23.00 28.24 33.71
C THR A 984 -21.66 27.96 33.04
N LYS A 985 -21.06 28.92 32.30
CA LYS A 985 -19.70 28.82 31.72
C LYS A 985 -18.66 28.44 32.77
N GLU A 986 -18.65 29.11 33.92
CA GLU A 986 -17.73 28.80 35.03
C GLU A 986 -17.96 27.41 35.63
N VAL A 987 -19.23 26.99 35.75
CA VAL A 987 -19.57 25.62 36.19
C VAL A 987 -19.07 24.60 35.17
N MET A 988 -19.23 24.84 33.87
CA MET A 988 -18.72 23.94 32.81
C MET A 988 -17.20 23.80 32.90
N ALA A 989 -16.49 24.93 33.02
CA ALA A 989 -15.04 24.94 33.11
C ALA A 989 -14.55 24.15 34.33
N ARG A 990 -15.16 24.34 35.51
CA ARG A 990 -14.82 23.56 36.71
C ARG A 990 -15.11 22.07 36.55
N MET A 991 -16.25 21.71 35.94
CA MET A 991 -16.62 20.32 35.67
C MET A 991 -15.66 19.66 34.68
N LEU A 992 -15.23 20.37 33.63
CA LEU A 992 -14.27 19.88 32.64
C LEU A 992 -12.88 19.67 33.26
N ILE A 993 -12.38 20.64 34.03
CA ILE A 993 -11.08 20.50 34.73
C ILE A 993 -11.08 19.25 35.60
N LYS A 994 -12.15 19.02 36.37
CA LYS A 994 -12.26 17.84 37.23
C LYS A 994 -12.39 16.55 36.42
N SER A 995 -13.22 16.54 35.37
CA SER A 995 -13.52 15.34 34.58
C SER A 995 -12.40 14.94 33.60
N LEU A 996 -11.42 15.82 33.37
CA LEU A 996 -10.24 15.56 32.53
C LEU A 996 -8.97 15.25 33.36
N GLN A 997 -9.04 15.30 34.69
CA GLN A 997 -7.92 14.91 35.54
C GLN A 997 -7.71 13.39 35.53
N SER A 998 -6.45 12.96 35.50
CA SER A 998 -6.06 11.55 35.59
C SER A 998 -6.54 10.95 36.91
N GLY A 999 -7.23 9.79 36.86
CA GLY A 999 -7.79 9.11 38.02
C GLY A 999 -9.22 9.54 38.40
N ASP A 1000 -9.83 10.50 37.71
CA ASP A 1000 -11.25 10.77 37.86
C ASP A 1000 -12.10 9.65 37.22
N ALA A 1001 -13.19 9.26 37.88
CA ALA A 1001 -14.03 8.16 37.43
C ALA A 1001 -14.72 8.44 36.08
N VAL A 1002 -14.98 9.71 35.75
CA VAL A 1002 -15.54 10.10 34.44
C VAL A 1002 -14.47 9.93 33.37
N PHE A 1003 -13.24 10.41 33.61
CA PHE A 1003 -12.12 10.26 32.70
C PHE A 1003 -11.86 8.79 32.37
N GLU A 1004 -11.74 7.93 33.39
CA GLU A 1004 -11.49 6.49 33.21
C GLU A 1004 -12.61 5.79 32.41
N LYS A 1005 -13.88 6.14 32.68
CA LYS A 1005 -15.02 5.56 31.97
C LYS A 1005 -15.07 6.01 30.50
N VAL A 1006 -14.81 7.29 30.24
CA VAL A 1006 -14.76 7.85 28.88
C VAL A 1006 -13.58 7.26 28.12
N SER A 1007 -12.38 7.30 28.69
CA SER A 1007 -11.15 6.75 28.11
C SER A 1007 -11.31 5.27 27.78
N ARG A 1008 -11.85 4.45 28.69
CA ARG A 1008 -12.13 3.03 28.42
C ARG A 1008 -13.15 2.83 27.32
N SER A 1009 -14.21 3.65 27.25
CA SER A 1009 -15.23 3.49 26.20
C SER A 1009 -14.70 3.88 24.82
N VAL A 1010 -13.88 4.93 24.74
CA VAL A 1010 -13.18 5.33 23.50
C VAL A 1010 -12.16 4.24 23.10
N TYR A 1011 -11.41 3.69 24.07
CA TYR A 1011 -10.47 2.59 23.85
C TYR A 1011 -11.16 1.37 23.24
N LEU A 1012 -12.27 0.94 23.85
CA LEU A 1012 -13.06 -0.19 23.36
C LEU A 1012 -13.63 0.08 21.95
N ALA A 1013 -14.02 1.32 21.67
CA ALA A 1013 -14.54 1.69 20.35
C ALA A 1013 -13.45 1.63 19.27
N VAL A 1014 -12.26 2.17 19.55
CA VAL A 1014 -11.12 2.07 18.62
C VAL A 1014 -10.66 0.62 18.49
N ARG A 1015 -10.60 -0.15 19.59
CA ARG A 1015 -10.27 -1.59 19.59
C ARG A 1015 -11.19 -2.39 18.67
N ALA A 1016 -12.49 -2.12 18.73
CA ALA A 1016 -13.47 -2.81 17.88
C ALA A 1016 -13.18 -2.62 16.39
N VAL A 1017 -12.88 -1.39 15.97
CA VAL A 1017 -12.54 -1.10 14.57
C VAL A 1017 -11.16 -1.63 14.19
N VAL A 1018 -10.15 -1.53 15.08
CA VAL A 1018 -8.80 -2.02 14.81
C VAL A 1018 -8.76 -3.54 14.59
N LEU A 1019 -9.62 -4.31 15.28
CA LEU A 1019 -9.66 -5.77 15.17
C LEU A 1019 -10.62 -6.28 14.08
N ARG A 1020 -11.74 -5.59 13.83
CA ARG A 1020 -12.81 -6.06 12.91
C ARG A 1020 -13.09 -5.15 11.70
N GLY A 1021 -12.27 -4.12 11.49
CA GLY A 1021 -12.42 -3.19 10.37
C GLY A 1021 -13.51 -2.12 10.58
N GLY A 1022 -13.42 -1.06 9.78
CA GLY A 1022 -14.24 0.17 9.89
C GLY A 1022 -15.28 0.35 8.79
N GLY A 1023 -15.56 -0.69 7.99
CA GLY A 1023 -16.56 -0.60 6.92
C GLY A 1023 -17.95 -0.28 7.44
N GLY A 1024 -18.71 0.52 6.68
CA GLY A 1024 -20.04 1.09 7.02
C GLY A 1024 -21.07 0.17 7.66
N ASP A 1025 -20.98 -1.14 7.41
CA ASP A 1025 -21.89 -2.18 7.92
C ASP A 1025 -21.17 -3.31 8.68
N GLY A 1026 -19.87 -3.13 8.94
CA GLY A 1026 -19.01 -4.11 9.61
C GLY A 1026 -19.29 -4.22 11.11
N ASP A 1027 -19.07 -5.42 11.66
CA ASP A 1027 -19.26 -5.71 13.09
C ASP A 1027 -18.39 -4.82 13.99
N GLY A 1028 -17.22 -4.39 13.50
CA GLY A 1028 -16.32 -3.44 14.19
C GLY A 1028 -16.95 -2.06 14.40
N GLN A 1029 -17.61 -1.49 13.39
CA GLN A 1029 -18.26 -0.19 13.51
C GLN A 1029 -19.51 -0.24 14.40
N LYS A 1030 -20.28 -1.33 14.33
CA LYS A 1030 -21.45 -1.57 15.21
C LYS A 1030 -21.02 -1.68 16.68
N LEU A 1031 -19.93 -2.39 16.97
CA LEU A 1031 -19.36 -2.46 18.30
C LEU A 1031 -18.81 -1.12 18.79
N ALA A 1032 -18.15 -0.36 17.90
CA ALA A 1032 -17.64 0.97 18.23
C ALA A 1032 -18.78 1.94 18.59
N ASP A 1033 -19.85 1.95 17.79
CA ASP A 1033 -21.06 2.71 18.05
C ASP A 1033 -21.72 2.29 19.37
N ALA A 1034 -21.82 0.99 19.64
CA ALA A 1034 -22.34 0.47 20.91
C ALA A 1034 -21.50 0.93 22.12
N ALA A 1035 -20.16 0.94 22.00
CA ALA A 1035 -19.27 1.41 23.06
C ALA A 1035 -19.39 2.92 23.30
N LEU A 1036 -19.40 3.74 22.24
CA LEU A 1036 -19.52 5.19 22.34
C LEU A 1036 -20.91 5.65 22.83
N ARG A 1037 -21.98 4.92 22.46
CA ARG A 1037 -23.34 5.20 22.96
C ARG A 1037 -23.46 5.08 24.47
N ARG A 1038 -22.66 4.23 25.13
CA ARG A 1038 -22.63 4.13 26.62
C ARG A 1038 -22.23 5.45 27.28
N VAL A 1039 -21.54 6.32 26.54
CA VAL A 1039 -21.05 7.63 26.97
C VAL A 1039 -21.74 8.77 26.22
N GLY A 1040 -22.78 8.45 25.42
CA GLY A 1040 -23.54 9.45 24.68
C GLY A 1040 -22.85 10.03 23.44
N ALA A 1041 -21.76 9.42 22.97
CA ALA A 1041 -20.92 9.94 21.88
C ALA A 1041 -20.98 9.13 20.57
N GLY A 1042 -22.10 8.44 20.30
CA GLY A 1042 -22.26 7.59 19.09
C GLY A 1042 -22.04 8.34 17.75
N MET A 1043 -22.23 9.66 17.71
CA MET A 1043 -21.93 10.50 16.55
C MET A 1043 -20.43 10.65 16.22
N LEU A 1044 -19.54 10.19 17.11
CA LEU A 1044 -18.09 10.19 16.89
C LEU A 1044 -17.58 8.88 16.26
N THR A 1045 -18.47 7.91 15.99
CA THR A 1045 -18.10 6.59 15.46
C THR A 1045 -17.27 6.69 14.17
N ASP A 1046 -17.66 7.56 13.23
CA ASP A 1046 -16.91 7.74 11.98
C ASP A 1046 -15.51 8.33 12.19
N GLN A 1047 -15.33 9.16 13.22
CA GLN A 1047 -14.01 9.70 13.56
C GLN A 1047 -13.12 8.63 14.18
N VAL A 1048 -13.69 7.85 15.09
CA VAL A 1048 -13.02 6.68 15.68
C VAL A 1048 -12.62 5.71 14.57
N ALA A 1049 -13.51 5.47 13.59
CA ALA A 1049 -13.22 4.61 12.45
C ALA A 1049 -12.02 5.14 11.64
N LYS A 1050 -12.04 6.41 11.21
CA LYS A 1050 -10.93 7.03 10.47
C LYS A 1050 -9.60 6.97 11.23
N ALA A 1051 -9.61 7.17 12.55
CA ALA A 1051 -8.40 7.07 13.36
C ALA A 1051 -7.88 5.63 13.46
N ALA A 1052 -8.81 4.67 13.64
CA ALA A 1052 -8.50 3.24 13.70
C ALA A 1052 -7.98 2.68 12.37
N GLU A 1053 -8.50 3.14 11.23
CA GLU A 1053 -8.03 2.72 9.90
C GLU A 1053 -6.54 3.03 9.68
N ILE A 1054 -6.08 4.18 10.17
CA ILE A 1054 -4.66 4.54 10.12
C ILE A 1054 -3.82 3.57 10.97
N LEU A 1055 -4.30 3.22 12.17
CA LEU A 1055 -3.64 2.23 13.03
C LEU A 1055 -3.60 0.83 12.38
N VAL A 1056 -4.68 0.41 11.71
CA VAL A 1056 -4.74 -0.86 10.99
C VAL A 1056 -3.74 -0.90 9.84
N LYS A 1057 -3.65 0.17 9.04
CA LYS A 1057 -2.66 0.29 7.96
C LYS A 1057 -1.24 0.21 8.54
N MET A 1058 -0.95 0.97 9.60
CA MET A 1058 0.35 0.93 10.28
C MET A 1058 0.70 -0.47 10.81
N ALA A 1059 -0.26 -1.17 11.42
CA ALA A 1059 -0.08 -2.52 11.92
C ALA A 1059 0.22 -3.51 10.78
N THR A 1060 -0.52 -3.40 9.68
CA THR A 1060 -0.38 -4.28 8.50
C THR A 1060 0.99 -4.10 7.86
N ILE A 1061 1.39 -2.86 7.59
CA ILE A 1061 2.69 -2.54 6.98
C ILE A 1061 3.84 -2.95 7.92
N SER A 1062 3.70 -2.69 9.22
CA SER A 1062 4.69 -3.13 10.21
C SER A 1062 4.80 -4.66 10.28
N GLY A 1063 3.68 -5.39 10.18
CA GLY A 1063 3.67 -6.85 10.10
C GLY A 1063 4.42 -7.37 8.87
N TRP A 1064 4.35 -6.66 7.74
CA TRP A 1064 5.05 -7.02 6.51
C TRP A 1064 6.55 -6.69 6.57
N VAL A 1065 6.90 -5.47 7.01
CA VAL A 1065 8.29 -5.00 7.06
C VAL A 1065 9.05 -5.62 8.24
N HIS A 1066 8.47 -5.62 9.44
CA HIS A 1066 9.13 -6.01 10.69
C HIS A 1066 8.72 -7.41 11.20
N GLY A 1067 7.82 -8.10 10.50
CA GLY A 1067 7.31 -9.43 10.86
C GLY A 1067 8.37 -10.46 11.26
N PRO A 1068 9.49 -10.62 10.52
CA PRO A 1068 10.56 -11.53 10.91
C PRO A 1068 11.20 -11.23 12.28
N TRP A 1069 11.39 -9.95 12.62
CA TRP A 1069 11.91 -9.54 13.93
C TRP A 1069 10.87 -9.82 15.03
N TYR A 1070 9.59 -9.52 14.80
CA TYR A 1070 8.54 -9.85 15.76
C TYR A 1070 8.46 -11.35 16.04
N ARG A 1071 8.55 -12.21 15.02
CA ARG A 1071 8.56 -13.68 15.21
C ARG A 1071 9.78 -14.18 15.96
N SER A 1072 10.92 -13.49 15.88
CA SER A 1072 12.12 -13.82 16.64
C SER A 1072 11.99 -13.45 18.13
N LEU A 1073 11.24 -12.37 18.42
CA LEU A 1073 11.02 -11.87 19.79
C LEU A 1073 9.89 -12.57 20.56
N LEU A 1074 9.02 -13.33 19.87
CA LEU A 1074 7.79 -13.95 20.42
C LEU A 1074 7.88 -15.46 20.67
#